data_AF-A0A963B3N8-F1
#
_entry.id   AF-A0A963B3N8-F1
#
_cell.length_a   1.000
_cell.length_b   1.000
_cell.length_c   1.000
_cell.angle_alpha   90.00
_cell.angle_beta   90.00
_cell.angle_gamma   90.00
#
_symmetry.space_group_name_H-M   'P 1'
#
loop_
_entity.id
_entity.type
_entity.pdbx_description
1 polymer ?
#
loop_
_entity_poly.entity_id
_entity_poly.type
_entity_poly.pdbx_seq_one_letter_code
_entity_poly.pdbx_strand_id
1 'polypeptide(L)'
;PYNSVQSQVIKTATGRKKYPEMVEADENDPTVLVDGNKRMKLAYGHIDNTYSEGSKMVYWDVRYDVNGDGKYTDNENVANAYWTHLYVYKDLKGTNPKGTSKDSEKLVVGLNIPVPKDNGPAGAAAPSPMKGGHLHYTGEKGTIVYTKSPVLDNVPIVLTNPGIWDALGLPLTPFNDSVAAKDVLSLVEVDIQPFQEAWVSLVDADNGAPVLDSHSGKPITFVGTNPIDIPNCPNCHGNERANGEKFQLYKQERAFWKGLGASDWFADLKGTAISILEMHDDHNGTDFLKNYDPNGRSKDNRIGRDPILCQKCHADNVIGVLNSSTFKDKDGKEQRIPPLTQAMHTVHQINAPMPDAESRSAACQGCHPAHRQDGSMEGYPITPDGKNAYADRDNRDAAGGCYVGRDVHANPNKDKDGVETEEHLNAIGKWLQANVSQIGNGKHGKGLWCTNCHNQLSRELYQRDNISQAFKQEGTTLRNKSLKEIAKGIGVDMKTLESMMDPKVVLDAKGHDTPGKSQILATWAKKRTVPDIAVIALQGDGPMVTKDEDGDINVVPLSANPAVDIASLKLPAGATGAAAVPYEAATHGRDYWLSAGAPHCADCHAAPYVEGQGGVAFPINQPGKYSLNRYTKGHAGLACQGCHQSIHGLYPVTPRTDLTSYRQATQYNPDGSHGPFKCAACHETNKNGVPWIADDEEHVWKGKPILEDYSAAVSWMHASAPDLGGKIPEE
;
A
#
# COMPACT_ATOMS: atom_id res chain seq x y z
N PRO A 1 8.19 0.78 -5.89
CA PRO A 1 8.39 -0.33 -6.85
C PRO A 1 7.16 -1.22 -7.14
N TYR A 2 6.01 -1.02 -6.49
CA TYR A 2 4.72 -1.60 -6.93
C TYR A 2 3.73 -0.51 -7.30
N ASN A 3 4.09 0.31 -8.27
CA ASN A 3 3.06 1.14 -8.90
C ASN A 3 2.31 0.28 -9.90
N SER A 4 0.99 0.40 -9.92
CA SER A 4 0.17 -0.25 -10.91
C SER A 4 -0.89 0.70 -11.40
N VAL A 5 -1.20 0.61 -12.68
CA VAL A 5 -2.47 1.12 -13.20
C VAL A 5 -3.46 -0.03 -13.10
N GLN A 6 -4.59 0.18 -12.43
CA GLN A 6 -5.64 -0.81 -12.26
C GLN A 6 -6.98 -0.23 -12.72
N SER A 7 -7.84 -1.06 -13.27
CA SER A 7 -9.16 -0.66 -13.77
C SER A 7 -10.17 -1.81 -13.71
N GLN A 8 -11.45 -1.45 -13.62
CA GLN A 8 -12.57 -2.34 -13.93
C GLN A 8 -13.40 -1.68 -15.01
N VAL A 9 -13.91 -2.47 -15.96
CA VAL A 9 -14.74 -1.95 -17.05
C VAL A 9 -16.17 -2.39 -16.80
N ILE A 10 -17.07 -1.41 -16.72
CA ILE A 10 -18.49 -1.65 -16.48
C ILE A 10 -19.27 -1.16 -17.70
N LYS A 11 -20.06 -2.04 -18.28
CA LYS A 11 -21.06 -1.71 -19.27
C LYS A 11 -22.31 -1.22 -18.54
N THR A 12 -22.61 0.07 -18.71
CA THR A 12 -23.74 0.73 -18.05
C THR A 12 -25.09 0.13 -18.50
N ALA A 13 -26.07 0.14 -17.61
CA ALA A 13 -27.41 -0.35 -17.92
C ALA A 13 -28.06 0.42 -19.08
N THR A 14 -28.60 -0.31 -20.07
CA THR A 14 -29.28 0.28 -21.25
C THR A 14 -30.78 0.50 -21.05
N GLY A 15 -31.26 0.45 -19.79
CA GLY A 15 -32.62 0.80 -19.44
C GLY A 15 -32.95 0.60 -17.96
N ARG A 16 -34.06 1.19 -17.52
CA ARG A 16 -34.56 1.25 -16.12
C ARG A 16 -34.42 -0.02 -15.28
N LYS A 17 -34.79 -1.18 -15.82
CA LYS A 17 -34.78 -2.46 -15.10
C LYS A 17 -33.72 -3.42 -15.64
N LYS A 18 -32.62 -2.90 -16.19
CA LYS A 18 -31.46 -3.68 -16.63
C LYS A 18 -30.32 -3.52 -15.64
N TYR A 19 -29.60 -4.61 -15.41
CA TYR A 19 -28.37 -4.59 -14.62
C TYR A 19 -27.20 -4.10 -15.49
N PRO A 20 -26.26 -3.34 -14.92
CA PRO A 20 -24.95 -3.15 -15.53
C PRO A 20 -24.18 -4.47 -15.52
N GLU A 21 -23.17 -4.56 -16.37
CA GLU A 21 -22.39 -5.78 -16.58
C GLU A 21 -20.90 -5.46 -16.41
N MET A 22 -20.18 -6.24 -15.60
CA MET A 22 -18.73 -6.15 -15.52
C MET A 22 -18.14 -6.87 -16.73
N VAL A 23 -17.28 -6.18 -17.48
CA VAL A 23 -16.75 -6.71 -18.73
C VAL A 23 -15.40 -7.36 -18.52
N GLU A 24 -15.30 -8.61 -18.98
CA GLU A 24 -14.11 -9.44 -18.89
C GLU A 24 -13.31 -9.44 -20.21
N ALA A 25 -12.18 -10.14 -20.21
CA ALA A 25 -11.38 -10.33 -21.42
C ALA A 25 -11.92 -11.47 -22.30
N ASP A 26 -11.47 -11.49 -23.56
CA ASP A 26 -11.54 -12.65 -24.43
C ASP A 26 -10.86 -13.85 -23.77
N GLU A 27 -11.51 -15.02 -23.82
CA GLU A 27 -10.99 -16.27 -23.25
C GLU A 27 -9.60 -16.64 -23.79
N ASN A 28 -9.27 -16.22 -25.02
CA ASN A 28 -8.04 -16.54 -25.71
C ASN A 28 -7.01 -15.40 -25.71
N ASP A 29 -7.42 -14.18 -25.35
CA ASP A 29 -6.53 -13.02 -25.28
C ASP A 29 -6.87 -12.13 -24.06
N PRO A 30 -6.13 -12.27 -22.94
CA PRO A 30 -6.39 -11.51 -21.73
C PRO A 30 -6.14 -10.00 -21.87
N THR A 31 -5.65 -9.52 -23.01
CA THR A 31 -5.47 -8.09 -23.30
C THR A 31 -6.64 -7.49 -24.06
N VAL A 32 -7.54 -8.32 -24.60
CA VAL A 32 -8.67 -7.89 -25.42
C VAL A 32 -9.95 -7.97 -24.61
N LEU A 33 -10.63 -6.84 -24.49
CA LEU A 33 -11.97 -6.72 -23.97
C LEU A 33 -12.99 -6.98 -25.09
N VAL A 34 -14.04 -7.74 -24.80
CA VAL A 34 -15.09 -8.09 -25.78
C VAL A 34 -16.46 -7.60 -25.31
N ASP A 35 -17.18 -6.90 -26.18
CA ASP A 35 -18.60 -6.56 -25.99
C ASP A 35 -19.38 -6.90 -27.28
N GLY A 36 -20.03 -8.07 -27.29
CA GLY A 36 -20.63 -8.64 -28.48
C GLY A 36 -19.57 -8.87 -29.58
N ASN A 37 -19.73 -8.20 -30.73
CA ASN A 37 -18.77 -8.28 -31.84
C ASN A 37 -17.63 -7.26 -31.74
N LYS A 38 -17.65 -6.35 -30.76
CA LYS A 38 -16.61 -5.33 -30.60
C LYS A 38 -15.44 -5.92 -29.84
N ARG A 39 -14.24 -5.73 -30.39
CA ARG A 39 -12.97 -6.09 -29.76
C ARG A 39 -12.22 -4.82 -29.43
N MET A 40 -11.87 -4.64 -28.17
CA MET A 40 -11.25 -3.42 -27.66
C MET A 40 -10.06 -3.75 -26.76
N LYS A 41 -9.20 -2.78 -26.50
CA LYS A 41 -8.12 -2.88 -25.52
C LYS A 41 -8.12 -1.66 -24.60
N LEU A 42 -7.54 -1.81 -23.43
CA LEU A 42 -7.31 -0.71 -22.49
C LEU A 42 -5.88 -0.24 -22.65
N ALA A 43 -5.68 0.78 -23.49
CA ALA A 43 -4.41 1.48 -23.57
C ALA A 43 -4.22 2.32 -22.31
N TYR A 44 -3.01 2.44 -21.81
CA TYR A 44 -2.72 3.31 -20.68
C TYR A 44 -1.46 4.13 -20.91
N GLY A 45 -1.29 5.16 -20.10
CA GLY A 45 -0.06 5.94 -20.04
C GLY A 45 -0.08 6.93 -18.90
N HIS A 46 0.90 7.82 -18.90
CA HIS A 46 1.05 8.86 -17.88
C HIS A 46 1.18 10.22 -18.55
N ILE A 47 0.76 11.27 -17.86
CA ILE A 47 0.96 12.64 -18.31
C ILE A 47 2.41 13.04 -18.02
N ASP A 48 3.16 13.35 -19.08
CA ASP A 48 4.54 13.82 -18.97
C ASP A 48 5.44 12.84 -18.17
N ASN A 49 5.20 11.53 -18.25
CA ASN A 49 6.02 10.50 -17.62
C ASN A 49 6.01 9.19 -18.41
N THR A 50 6.48 9.24 -19.66
CA THR A 50 6.33 8.13 -20.61
C THR A 50 7.43 7.07 -20.51
N TYR A 51 8.51 7.38 -19.81
CA TYR A 51 9.61 6.46 -19.50
C TYR A 51 10.19 6.87 -18.16
N SER A 52 10.93 5.96 -17.54
CA SER A 52 11.54 6.19 -16.24
C SER A 52 12.98 5.73 -16.17
N GLU A 53 13.33 4.65 -16.83
CA GLU A 53 14.71 4.15 -16.88
C GLU A 53 15.54 4.91 -17.91
N GLY A 54 16.84 5.07 -17.64
CA GLY A 54 17.73 5.94 -18.43
C GLY A 54 17.94 7.32 -17.78
N SER A 55 17.57 8.40 -18.47
CA SER A 55 17.93 9.77 -18.06
C SER A 55 17.25 10.24 -16.76
N LYS A 56 16.12 9.64 -16.36
CA LYS A 56 15.40 9.98 -15.13
C LYS A 56 15.82 9.16 -13.92
N MET A 57 15.88 7.84 -14.09
CA MET A 57 16.30 6.89 -13.06
C MET A 57 17.53 6.13 -13.53
N VAL A 58 18.67 6.82 -13.51
CA VAL A 58 19.98 6.18 -13.76
C VAL A 58 20.19 4.98 -12.82
N TYR A 59 19.65 5.02 -11.60
CA TYR A 59 19.88 3.97 -10.60
C TYR A 59 19.32 2.59 -10.98
N TRP A 60 18.23 2.50 -11.76
CA TRP A 60 17.71 1.19 -12.17
C TRP A 60 18.65 0.48 -13.15
N ASP A 61 19.31 1.27 -13.99
CA ASP A 61 20.33 0.84 -14.96
C ASP A 61 21.74 0.71 -14.31
N VAL A 62 21.91 1.07 -13.02
CA VAL A 62 23.21 0.93 -12.35
C VAL A 62 23.57 -0.54 -12.26
N ARG A 63 24.84 -0.84 -12.57
CA ARG A 63 25.40 -2.18 -12.49
C ARG A 63 25.26 -2.77 -11.10
N TYR A 64 24.85 -4.02 -11.06
CA TYR A 64 24.70 -4.83 -9.85
C TYR A 64 25.02 -6.28 -10.21
N ASP A 65 25.86 -6.97 -9.45
CA ASP A 65 26.14 -8.40 -9.65
C ASP A 65 24.99 -9.25 -9.06
N VAL A 66 23.93 -9.42 -9.86
CA VAL A 66 22.68 -10.12 -9.58
C VAL A 66 22.95 -11.58 -9.26
N ASN A 67 23.87 -12.22 -9.99
CA ASN A 67 24.16 -13.64 -9.86
C ASN A 67 25.36 -13.95 -8.93
N GLY A 68 26.21 -12.97 -8.63
CA GLY A 68 27.33 -13.10 -7.71
C GLY A 68 28.60 -13.73 -8.30
N ASP A 69 28.74 -13.80 -9.63
CA ASP A 69 29.89 -14.40 -10.32
C ASP A 69 31.01 -13.40 -10.65
N GLY A 70 30.84 -12.12 -10.27
CA GLY A 70 31.77 -11.03 -10.49
C GLY A 70 31.79 -10.50 -11.93
N LYS A 71 30.82 -10.87 -12.79
CA LYS A 71 30.73 -10.39 -14.17
C LYS A 71 29.47 -9.56 -14.37
N TYR A 72 29.62 -8.44 -15.08
CA TYR A 72 28.52 -7.51 -15.36
C TYR A 72 28.07 -7.63 -16.83
N THR A 73 27.14 -8.55 -17.08
CA THR A 73 26.46 -8.73 -18.37
C THR A 73 25.26 -7.78 -18.51
N ASP A 74 24.51 -7.86 -19.62
CA ASP A 74 23.43 -6.91 -19.93
C ASP A 74 22.28 -6.89 -18.89
N ASN A 75 22.04 -7.99 -18.18
CA ASN A 75 21.01 -8.09 -17.15
C ASN A 75 21.53 -7.83 -15.72
N GLU A 76 22.80 -7.46 -15.58
CA GLU A 76 23.46 -7.25 -14.28
C GLU A 76 23.26 -5.81 -13.81
N ASN A 77 22.03 -5.50 -13.42
CA ASN A 77 21.60 -4.17 -13.00
C ASN A 77 20.63 -4.22 -11.82
N VAL A 78 20.41 -3.06 -11.18
CA VAL A 78 19.54 -2.95 -10.01
C VAL A 78 18.11 -3.42 -10.34
N ALA A 79 17.59 -3.16 -11.54
CA ALA A 79 16.24 -3.57 -11.97
C ALA A 79 16.01 -5.07 -11.82
N ASN A 80 16.98 -5.85 -12.28
CA ASN A 80 16.96 -7.30 -12.14
C ASN A 80 17.29 -7.74 -10.72
N ALA A 81 18.22 -7.08 -10.04
CA ALA A 81 18.60 -7.40 -8.66
C ALA A 81 17.44 -7.29 -7.66
N TYR A 82 16.52 -6.36 -7.85
CA TYR A 82 15.51 -6.01 -6.85
C TYR A 82 14.42 -7.09 -6.68
N TRP A 83 14.22 -7.95 -7.68
CA TRP A 83 13.09 -8.88 -7.74
C TRP A 83 13.47 -10.35 -7.57
N THR A 84 14.74 -10.66 -7.29
CA THR A 84 15.26 -12.03 -7.25
C THR A 84 14.69 -12.92 -6.14
N HIS A 85 13.84 -12.40 -5.27
CA HIS A 85 13.09 -13.16 -4.27
C HIS A 85 11.72 -13.64 -4.76
N LEU A 86 11.29 -13.20 -5.95
CA LEU A 86 10.02 -13.59 -6.58
C LEU A 86 10.27 -14.57 -7.72
N TYR A 87 9.34 -15.51 -7.89
CA TYR A 87 9.42 -16.49 -8.95
C TYR A 87 8.04 -17.00 -9.39
N VAL A 88 8.01 -17.64 -10.55
CA VAL A 88 6.86 -18.38 -11.09
C VAL A 88 7.31 -19.77 -11.57
N TYR A 89 6.36 -20.67 -11.81
CA TYR A 89 6.64 -21.97 -12.45
C TYR A 89 6.23 -22.00 -13.93
N LYS A 90 5.24 -21.20 -14.30
CA LYS A 90 4.70 -21.17 -15.67
C LYS A 90 4.16 -19.80 -16.07
N ASP A 91 3.29 -19.24 -15.24
CA ASP A 91 2.54 -18.02 -15.55
C ASP A 91 2.23 -17.23 -14.28
N LEU A 92 1.70 -16.02 -14.48
CA LEU A 92 1.23 -15.11 -13.43
C LEU A 92 -0.12 -15.50 -12.81
N LYS A 93 -0.67 -16.67 -13.15
CA LYS A 93 -1.91 -17.20 -12.53
C LYS A 93 -1.60 -18.14 -11.36
N GLY A 94 -0.32 -18.18 -10.94
CA GLY A 94 0.17 -19.07 -9.90
C GLY A 94 0.25 -20.54 -10.32
N THR A 95 0.26 -20.85 -11.62
CA THR A 95 0.26 -22.24 -12.08
C THR A 95 1.58 -22.94 -11.75
N ASN A 96 1.51 -24.03 -10.97
CA ASN A 96 2.61 -24.95 -10.70
C ASN A 96 2.26 -26.36 -11.25
N PRO A 97 2.55 -26.65 -12.54
CA PRO A 97 2.06 -27.85 -13.21
C PRO A 97 2.54 -29.17 -12.61
N LYS A 98 3.74 -29.16 -12.02
CA LYS A 98 4.37 -30.35 -11.42
C LYS A 98 4.02 -30.50 -9.94
N GLY A 99 3.39 -29.50 -9.32
CA GLY A 99 3.16 -29.49 -7.87
C GLY A 99 4.45 -29.60 -7.06
N THR A 100 5.55 -29.03 -7.57
CA THR A 100 6.91 -29.15 -7.03
C THR A 100 7.33 -27.87 -6.29
N SER A 101 8.29 -27.98 -5.39
CA SER A 101 9.00 -26.85 -4.79
C SER A 101 10.48 -26.79 -5.15
N LYS A 102 10.96 -27.68 -6.04
CA LYS A 102 12.37 -27.71 -6.46
C LYS A 102 12.83 -26.37 -7.00
N ASP A 103 13.94 -25.87 -6.49
CA ASP A 103 14.58 -24.64 -6.95
C ASP A 103 14.89 -24.68 -8.46
N SER A 104 15.28 -25.83 -9.00
CA SER A 104 15.57 -26.00 -10.43
C SER A 104 14.38 -25.81 -11.37
N GLU A 105 13.16 -25.84 -10.83
CA GLU A 105 11.91 -25.67 -11.59
C GLU A 105 11.34 -24.25 -11.45
N LYS A 106 11.92 -23.42 -10.58
CA LYS A 106 11.52 -22.02 -10.36
C LYS A 106 12.11 -21.13 -11.45
N LEU A 107 11.28 -20.26 -12.02
CA LEU A 107 11.71 -19.19 -12.90
C LEU A 107 11.76 -17.89 -12.10
N VAL A 108 12.96 -17.54 -11.63
CA VAL A 108 13.20 -16.37 -10.77
C VAL A 108 13.19 -15.07 -11.59
N VAL A 109 12.41 -14.09 -11.13
CA VAL A 109 12.32 -12.77 -11.76
C VAL A 109 13.64 -12.02 -11.53
N GLY A 110 14.16 -11.42 -12.61
CA GLY A 110 15.46 -10.75 -12.62
C GLY A 110 16.66 -11.68 -12.86
N LEU A 111 16.47 -13.00 -12.77
CA LEU A 111 17.53 -13.98 -13.06
C LEU A 111 17.19 -14.83 -14.29
N ASN A 112 16.18 -15.70 -14.18
CA ASN A 112 15.72 -16.54 -15.29
C ASN A 112 14.80 -15.76 -16.23
N ILE A 113 14.06 -14.79 -15.68
CA ILE A 113 13.16 -13.92 -16.43
C ILE A 113 13.62 -12.47 -16.23
N PRO A 114 14.43 -11.92 -17.14
CA PRO A 114 14.90 -10.54 -17.02
C PRO A 114 13.72 -9.57 -17.03
N VAL A 115 13.80 -8.52 -16.22
CA VAL A 115 12.81 -7.43 -16.23
C VAL A 115 13.13 -6.49 -17.40
N PRO A 116 12.23 -6.35 -18.38
CA PRO A 116 12.47 -5.44 -19.49
C PRO A 116 12.48 -3.98 -19.02
N LYS A 117 13.20 -3.13 -19.75
CA LYS A 117 13.24 -1.70 -19.49
C LYS A 117 11.85 -1.07 -19.49
N ASP A 118 11.57 -0.18 -18.53
CA ASP A 118 10.30 0.52 -18.35
C ASP A 118 9.10 -0.43 -18.15
N ASN A 119 9.36 -1.64 -17.65
CA ASN A 119 8.34 -2.62 -17.27
C ASN A 119 8.47 -2.97 -15.78
N GLY A 120 7.39 -3.48 -15.20
CA GLY A 120 7.44 -4.09 -13.87
C GLY A 120 7.86 -5.56 -13.88
N PRO A 121 8.02 -6.20 -12.70
CA PRO A 121 8.31 -7.62 -12.57
C PRO A 121 7.30 -8.53 -13.29
N ALA A 122 6.04 -8.12 -13.39
CA ALA A 122 5.03 -8.83 -14.17
C ALA A 122 5.26 -8.71 -15.70
N GLY A 123 5.86 -7.60 -16.15
CA GLY A 123 6.22 -7.35 -17.55
C GLY A 123 7.27 -8.33 -18.09
N ALA A 124 7.99 -9.01 -17.21
CA ALA A 124 8.88 -10.12 -17.54
C ALA A 124 8.11 -11.35 -18.07
N ALA A 125 6.84 -11.53 -17.67
CA ALA A 125 5.97 -12.62 -18.13
C ALA A 125 4.89 -12.17 -19.13
N ALA A 126 4.43 -10.91 -19.05
CA ALA A 126 3.47 -10.31 -19.97
C ALA A 126 3.84 -8.83 -20.24
N PRO A 127 4.54 -8.51 -21.34
CA PRO A 127 5.05 -7.17 -21.59
C PRO A 127 3.95 -6.10 -21.55
N SER A 128 4.15 -5.08 -20.71
CA SER A 128 3.25 -3.94 -20.57
C SER A 128 4.08 -2.71 -20.20
N PRO A 129 4.81 -2.12 -21.18
CA PRO A 129 5.72 -1.02 -20.93
C PRO A 129 4.97 0.28 -20.62
N MET A 130 5.62 1.19 -19.89
CA MET A 130 5.08 2.52 -19.57
C MET A 130 4.57 3.32 -20.78
N LYS A 131 5.18 3.10 -21.97
CA LYS A 131 4.78 3.73 -23.22
C LYS A 131 4.16 2.72 -24.17
N GLY A 132 2.91 2.95 -24.55
CA GLY A 132 2.19 2.12 -25.51
C GLY A 132 1.76 0.75 -24.96
N GLY A 133 1.84 0.56 -23.64
CA GLY A 133 1.34 -0.63 -22.96
C GLY A 133 -0.18 -0.70 -22.93
N HIS A 134 -0.68 -1.92 -22.71
CA HIS A 134 -2.09 -2.19 -22.50
C HIS A 134 -2.28 -2.91 -21.17
N LEU A 135 -3.43 -2.70 -20.53
CA LEU A 135 -3.80 -3.44 -19.33
C LEU A 135 -4.18 -4.88 -19.71
N HIS A 136 -3.95 -5.81 -18.78
CA HIS A 136 -4.32 -7.22 -18.94
C HIS A 136 -5.32 -7.62 -17.86
N TYR A 137 -6.29 -8.46 -18.22
CA TYR A 137 -7.27 -8.96 -17.29
C TYR A 137 -6.68 -10.08 -16.42
N THR A 138 -6.80 -9.93 -15.11
CA THR A 138 -6.23 -10.88 -14.14
C THR A 138 -7.06 -12.16 -13.99
N GLY A 139 -8.26 -12.22 -14.56
CA GLY A 139 -9.17 -13.37 -14.48
C GLY A 139 -9.61 -13.72 -13.04
N GLU A 140 -10.09 -14.95 -12.86
CA GLU A 140 -10.68 -15.43 -11.60
C GLU A 140 -9.70 -15.57 -10.42
N LYS A 141 -8.39 -15.66 -10.71
CA LYS A 141 -7.36 -15.91 -9.69
C LYS A 141 -6.60 -14.67 -9.27
N GLY A 142 -6.56 -13.63 -10.09
CA GLY A 142 -5.67 -12.50 -9.87
C GLY A 142 -4.26 -12.75 -10.44
N THR A 143 -3.37 -11.79 -10.20
CA THR A 143 -1.96 -11.86 -10.58
C THR A 143 -1.15 -12.36 -9.38
N ILE A 144 -0.59 -13.57 -9.50
CA ILE A 144 0.07 -14.30 -8.41
C ILE A 144 1.52 -14.62 -8.79
N VAL A 145 2.44 -14.29 -7.88
CA VAL A 145 3.83 -14.75 -7.87
C VAL A 145 4.10 -15.54 -6.60
N TYR A 146 5.18 -16.31 -6.57
CA TYR A 146 5.64 -17.02 -5.38
C TYR A 146 6.87 -16.36 -4.79
N THR A 147 7.04 -16.52 -3.47
CA THR A 147 8.26 -16.18 -2.75
C THR A 147 8.51 -17.21 -1.64
N LYS A 148 9.67 -17.11 -1.00
CA LYS A 148 10.09 -18.01 0.08
C LYS A 148 10.05 -17.30 1.43
N SER A 149 9.46 -17.96 2.42
CA SER A 149 9.43 -17.53 3.81
C SER A 149 10.45 -18.31 4.66
N PRO A 150 10.63 -18.01 5.97
CA PRO A 150 11.54 -18.78 6.81
C PRO A 150 11.10 -20.24 7.05
N VAL A 151 9.82 -20.57 6.83
CA VAL A 151 9.21 -21.85 7.25
C VAL A 151 8.39 -22.55 6.17
N LEU A 152 8.19 -21.89 5.04
CA LEU A 152 7.35 -22.35 3.95
C LEU A 152 7.95 -21.88 2.63
N ASP A 153 8.14 -22.82 1.72
CA ASP A 153 8.42 -22.54 0.32
C ASP A 153 7.11 -22.33 -0.45
N ASN A 154 7.18 -21.69 -1.62
CA ASN A 154 6.00 -21.41 -2.46
C ASN A 154 4.90 -20.62 -1.73
N VAL A 155 5.27 -19.56 -1.02
CA VAL A 155 4.29 -18.61 -0.46
C VAL A 155 3.71 -17.78 -1.60
N PRO A 156 2.40 -17.88 -1.88
CA PRO A 156 1.77 -17.08 -2.92
C PRO A 156 1.65 -15.62 -2.47
N ILE A 157 1.91 -14.68 -3.38
CA ILE A 157 1.67 -13.26 -3.19
C ILE A 157 0.71 -12.80 -4.28
N VAL A 158 -0.50 -12.42 -3.89
CA VAL A 158 -1.50 -11.84 -4.79
C VAL A 158 -1.20 -10.36 -4.97
N LEU A 159 -0.58 -10.03 -6.11
CA LEU A 159 -0.18 -8.67 -6.43
C LEU A 159 -1.36 -7.81 -6.90
N THR A 160 -2.27 -8.43 -7.66
CA THR A 160 -3.53 -7.83 -8.10
C THR A 160 -4.66 -8.82 -7.89
N ASN A 161 -5.79 -8.33 -7.37
CA ASN A 161 -6.97 -9.16 -7.11
C ASN A 161 -7.61 -9.72 -8.39
N PRO A 162 -8.43 -10.78 -8.30
CA PRO A 162 -9.25 -11.26 -9.41
C PRO A 162 -10.10 -10.17 -10.05
N GLY A 163 -10.40 -10.30 -11.33
CA GLY A 163 -11.36 -9.44 -12.03
C GLY A 163 -10.94 -7.98 -12.18
N ILE A 164 -9.63 -7.71 -12.23
CA ILE A 164 -9.05 -6.39 -12.42
C ILE A 164 -8.29 -6.38 -13.75
N TRP A 165 -8.29 -5.25 -14.44
CA TRP A 165 -7.39 -4.98 -15.55
C TRP A 165 -6.18 -4.23 -15.01
N ASP A 166 -4.96 -4.73 -15.20
CA ASP A 166 -3.78 -4.10 -14.63
C ASP A 166 -2.56 -3.96 -15.55
N ALA A 167 -1.67 -3.05 -15.16
CA ALA A 167 -0.28 -2.97 -15.57
C ALA A 167 0.53 -2.84 -14.29
N LEU A 168 1.23 -3.91 -13.91
CA LEU A 168 1.71 -4.11 -12.55
C LEU A 168 3.21 -3.89 -12.42
N GLY A 169 3.58 -3.17 -11.36
CA GLY A 169 4.96 -3.01 -10.90
C GLY A 169 5.77 -1.99 -11.72
N LEU A 170 5.09 -1.04 -12.35
CA LEU A 170 5.69 -0.05 -13.23
C LEU A 170 6.77 0.76 -12.50
N PRO A 171 7.94 0.97 -13.13
CA PRO A 171 9.07 1.65 -12.52
C PRO A 171 8.87 3.16 -12.59
N LEU A 172 7.84 3.73 -11.95
CA LEU A 172 7.57 5.17 -12.01
C LEU A 172 8.52 6.01 -11.15
N THR A 173 8.78 7.23 -11.60
CA THR A 173 9.62 8.27 -10.94
C THR A 173 8.81 9.54 -10.68
N PRO A 174 9.14 10.35 -9.66
CA PRO A 174 8.47 11.63 -9.44
C PRO A 174 9.00 12.74 -10.36
N PHE A 175 9.90 12.43 -11.30
CA PHE A 175 10.37 13.40 -12.30
C PHE A 175 9.68 13.19 -13.65
N ASN A 176 9.04 14.24 -14.13
CA ASN A 176 8.37 14.23 -15.42
C ASN A 176 9.37 14.23 -16.61
N ASP A 177 8.93 13.90 -17.82
CA ASP A 177 9.73 13.92 -19.07
C ASP A 177 10.27 15.34 -19.33
N SER A 178 9.44 16.37 -19.11
CA SER A 178 9.83 17.77 -19.22
C SER A 178 10.92 18.19 -18.22
N VAL A 179 10.82 17.71 -16.98
CA VAL A 179 11.84 17.93 -15.93
C VAL A 179 13.12 17.17 -16.26
N ALA A 180 13.00 15.95 -16.79
CA ALA A 180 14.12 15.12 -17.21
C ALA A 180 14.91 15.67 -18.40
N ALA A 181 14.29 16.56 -19.18
CA ALA A 181 15.00 17.29 -20.24
C ALA A 181 15.98 18.33 -19.69
N LYS A 182 15.88 18.68 -18.39
CA LYS A 182 16.89 19.49 -17.69
C LYS A 182 18.15 18.67 -17.44
N ASP A 183 19.27 19.34 -17.22
CA ASP A 183 20.44 18.69 -16.63
C ASP A 183 20.05 18.20 -15.23
N VAL A 184 20.25 16.91 -14.94
CA VAL A 184 19.98 16.30 -13.63
C VAL A 184 20.68 17.04 -12.49
N LEU A 185 21.84 17.65 -12.76
CA LEU A 185 22.58 18.45 -11.79
C LEU A 185 21.83 19.73 -11.39
N SER A 186 20.93 20.23 -12.23
CA SER A 186 20.17 21.46 -11.98
C SER A 186 18.86 21.26 -11.22
N LEU A 187 18.45 20.00 -10.96
CA LEU A 187 17.19 19.69 -10.31
C LEU A 187 17.10 20.29 -8.90
N VAL A 188 15.93 20.76 -8.52
CA VAL A 188 15.62 21.29 -7.18
C VAL A 188 14.40 20.58 -6.58
N GLU A 189 14.17 20.72 -5.27
CA GLU A 189 13.06 20.02 -4.58
C GLU A 189 11.69 20.27 -5.21
N VAL A 190 11.43 21.49 -5.68
CA VAL A 190 10.17 21.86 -6.37
C VAL A 190 9.97 21.16 -7.72
N ASP A 191 11.02 20.55 -8.30
CA ASP A 191 10.91 19.76 -9.51
C ASP A 191 10.31 18.37 -9.26
N ILE A 192 10.18 17.95 -7.98
CA ILE A 192 9.46 16.74 -7.61
C ILE A 192 7.99 16.94 -7.95
N GLN A 193 7.48 16.07 -8.81
CA GLN A 193 6.07 15.96 -9.14
C GLN A 193 5.56 14.69 -8.47
N PRO A 194 5.08 14.80 -7.23
CA PRO A 194 4.58 13.63 -6.54
C PRO A 194 3.23 13.25 -7.14
N PHE A 195 2.81 11.99 -7.01
CA PHE A 195 1.47 11.52 -7.44
C PHE A 195 1.23 11.69 -8.95
N GLN A 196 1.93 10.85 -9.72
CA GLN A 196 1.91 10.89 -11.18
C GLN A 196 0.53 10.57 -11.73
N GLU A 197 0.07 11.37 -12.69
CA GLU A 197 -1.23 11.16 -13.33
C GLU A 197 -1.14 10.06 -14.39
N ALA A 198 -1.91 8.99 -14.20
CA ALA A 198 -2.12 7.95 -15.18
C ALA A 198 -3.45 8.16 -15.91
N TRP A 199 -3.52 7.74 -17.17
CA TRP A 199 -4.75 7.67 -17.94
C TRP A 199 -4.96 6.26 -18.50
N VAL A 200 -6.21 5.88 -18.67
CA VAL A 200 -6.64 4.63 -19.32
C VAL A 200 -7.68 4.98 -20.37
N SER A 201 -7.46 4.53 -21.60
CA SER A 201 -8.31 4.79 -22.76
C SER A 201 -8.76 3.50 -23.42
N LEU A 202 -10.02 3.46 -23.82
CA LEU A 202 -10.56 2.37 -24.62
C LEU A 202 -10.21 2.58 -26.10
N VAL A 203 -9.57 1.58 -26.72
CA VAL A 203 -9.17 1.60 -28.14
C VAL A 203 -9.65 0.35 -28.86
N ASP A 204 -9.84 0.44 -30.18
CA ASP A 204 -10.11 -0.70 -31.05
C ASP A 204 -8.93 -1.69 -31.04
N ALA A 205 -9.21 -2.98 -30.89
CA ALA A 205 -8.18 -3.99 -30.71
C ALA A 205 -7.31 -4.23 -31.95
N ASP A 206 -7.84 -3.99 -33.15
CA ASP A 206 -7.20 -4.33 -34.43
C ASP A 206 -6.37 -3.17 -34.97
N ASN A 207 -6.90 -1.94 -34.87
CA ASN A 207 -6.27 -0.75 -35.46
C ASN A 207 -5.83 0.32 -34.45
N GLY A 208 -6.16 0.16 -33.16
CA GLY A 208 -5.77 1.09 -32.10
C GLY A 208 -6.48 2.45 -32.15
N ALA A 209 -7.52 2.61 -32.98
CA ALA A 209 -8.30 3.83 -33.02
C ALA A 209 -9.05 4.05 -31.69
N PRO A 210 -9.15 5.29 -31.19
CA PRO A 210 -9.91 5.56 -29.97
C PRO A 210 -11.38 5.17 -30.11
N VAL A 211 -11.92 4.49 -29.10
CA VAL A 211 -13.36 4.30 -28.98
C VAL A 211 -13.98 5.58 -28.46
N LEU A 212 -14.97 6.10 -29.18
CA LEU A 212 -15.59 7.39 -28.88
C LEU A 212 -16.85 7.21 -28.04
N ASP A 213 -17.01 8.04 -27.02
CA ASP A 213 -18.27 8.19 -26.29
C ASP A 213 -19.33 8.75 -27.24
N SER A 214 -20.48 8.09 -27.29
CA SER A 214 -21.56 8.45 -28.21
C SER A 214 -22.21 9.80 -27.91
N HIS A 215 -22.05 10.33 -26.70
CA HIS A 215 -22.63 11.61 -26.30
C HIS A 215 -21.70 12.80 -26.58
N SER A 216 -20.43 12.68 -26.19
CA SER A 216 -19.44 13.76 -26.32
C SER A 216 -18.66 13.72 -27.62
N GLY A 217 -18.64 12.58 -28.32
CA GLY A 217 -17.79 12.35 -29.50
C GLY A 217 -16.29 12.29 -29.17
N LYS A 218 -15.92 12.26 -27.89
CA LYS A 218 -14.53 12.23 -27.42
C LYS A 218 -14.09 10.79 -27.11
N PRO A 219 -12.78 10.50 -27.16
CA PRO A 219 -12.25 9.23 -26.66
C PRO A 219 -12.72 8.92 -25.23
N ILE A 220 -13.11 7.67 -24.99
CA ILE A 220 -13.40 7.17 -23.64
C ILE A 220 -12.08 7.03 -22.90
N THR A 221 -11.79 8.00 -22.03
CA THR A 221 -10.54 8.08 -21.26
C THR A 221 -10.84 8.48 -19.82
N PHE A 222 -10.28 7.74 -18.89
CA PHE A 222 -10.31 8.04 -17.45
C PHE A 222 -8.91 8.29 -16.92
N VAL A 223 -8.82 9.03 -15.82
CA VAL A 223 -7.56 9.33 -15.14
C VAL A 223 -7.53 8.77 -13.73
N GLY A 224 -6.33 8.52 -13.21
CA GLY A 224 -6.07 8.18 -11.82
C GLY A 224 -4.69 8.69 -11.40
N THR A 225 -4.31 8.49 -10.14
CA THR A 225 -3.00 8.91 -9.64
C THR A 225 -2.18 7.74 -9.09
N ASN A 226 -0.87 7.79 -9.30
CA ASN A 226 0.11 6.88 -8.72
C ASN A 226 1.03 7.65 -7.76
N PRO A 227 0.88 7.48 -6.44
CA PRO A 227 1.70 8.16 -5.44
C PRO A 227 3.16 7.71 -5.53
N ILE A 228 4.01 8.60 -6.05
CA ILE A 228 5.47 8.43 -6.07
C ILE A 228 6.05 9.71 -5.51
N ASP A 229 6.96 9.62 -4.55
CA ASP A 229 7.61 10.78 -3.95
C ASP A 229 9.02 10.42 -3.49
N ILE A 230 9.83 11.43 -3.17
CA ILE A 230 11.15 11.28 -2.56
C ILE A 230 11.04 11.69 -1.08
N PRO A 231 11.46 10.81 -0.15
CA PRO A 231 11.55 11.16 1.26
C PRO A 231 12.46 12.36 1.51
N ASN A 232 12.15 13.18 2.52
CA ASN A 232 12.91 14.40 2.88
C ASN A 232 14.22 14.11 3.62
N CYS A 233 14.89 13.03 3.27
CA CYS A 233 16.17 12.65 3.85
C CYS A 233 17.18 13.82 3.86
N PRO A 234 17.30 14.65 2.80
CA PRO A 234 18.29 15.73 2.76
C PRO A 234 18.15 16.79 3.86
N ASN A 235 16.92 17.06 4.31
CA ASN A 235 16.66 18.08 5.34
C ASN A 235 17.18 17.65 6.73
N CYS A 236 17.55 16.38 6.91
CA CYS A 236 18.15 15.88 8.15
C CYS A 236 19.55 15.29 7.94
N HIS A 237 19.70 14.42 6.95
CA HIS A 237 20.93 13.66 6.66
C HIS A 237 21.89 14.39 5.71
N GLY A 238 21.48 15.51 5.11
CA GLY A 238 22.36 16.38 4.31
C GLY A 238 23.03 17.49 5.13
N ASN A 239 22.75 17.59 6.44
CA ASN A 239 23.23 18.68 7.30
C ASN A 239 23.58 18.20 8.73
N GLU A 240 23.97 19.12 9.61
CA GLU A 240 24.45 18.79 10.96
C GLU A 240 23.36 18.26 11.91
N ARG A 241 22.07 18.31 11.54
CA ARG A 241 20.98 17.82 12.40
C ARG A 241 21.08 16.34 12.70
N ALA A 242 21.18 15.50 11.66
CA ALA A 242 21.37 14.06 11.87
C ALA A 242 22.86 13.74 12.08
N ASN A 243 23.76 14.48 11.42
CA ASN A 243 25.18 14.15 11.36
C ASN A 243 25.99 14.58 12.60
N GLY A 244 25.56 15.64 13.29
CA GLY A 244 26.34 16.33 14.31
C GLY A 244 27.74 16.71 13.81
N GLU A 245 28.71 16.73 14.73
CA GLU A 245 30.13 16.91 14.39
C GLU A 245 30.81 15.60 13.97
N LYS A 246 30.17 14.46 14.21
CA LYS A 246 30.80 13.12 14.03
C LYS A 246 30.85 12.69 12.57
N PHE A 247 29.73 12.76 11.87
CA PHE A 247 29.60 12.21 10.51
C PHE A 247 29.87 13.32 9.49
N GLN A 248 30.91 13.19 8.68
CA GLN A 248 31.42 14.30 7.85
C GLN A 248 31.63 13.93 6.39
N LEU A 249 31.45 12.65 6.00
CA LEU A 249 31.67 12.23 4.61
C LEU A 249 30.66 12.87 3.65
N TYR A 250 29.46 13.18 4.13
CA TYR A 250 28.45 13.89 3.36
C TYR A 250 28.95 15.25 2.84
N LYS A 251 29.82 15.95 3.58
CA LYS A 251 30.39 17.25 3.16
C LYS A 251 31.30 17.07 1.94
N GLN A 252 32.08 15.99 1.89
CA GLN A 252 32.96 15.66 0.77
C GLN A 252 32.14 15.29 -0.47
N GLU A 253 31.16 14.43 -0.29
CA GLU A 253 30.22 14.03 -1.34
C GLU A 253 29.49 15.24 -1.93
N ARG A 254 28.96 16.11 -1.07
CA ARG A 254 28.31 17.37 -1.46
C ARG A 254 29.27 18.25 -2.26
N ALA A 255 30.50 18.45 -1.78
CA ALA A 255 31.49 19.29 -2.45
C ALA A 255 31.84 18.79 -3.85
N PHE A 256 31.95 17.47 -4.05
CA PHE A 256 32.14 16.88 -5.37
C PHE A 256 31.01 17.28 -6.32
N TRP A 257 29.76 17.08 -5.92
CA TRP A 257 28.61 17.38 -6.78
C TRP A 257 28.48 18.88 -7.06
N LYS A 258 28.71 19.74 -6.06
CA LYS A 258 28.79 21.19 -6.27
C LYS A 258 29.89 21.59 -7.24
N GLY A 259 31.05 20.93 -7.20
CA GLY A 259 32.15 21.15 -8.14
C GLY A 259 31.79 20.81 -9.59
N LEU A 260 30.81 19.94 -9.80
CA LEU A 260 30.25 19.62 -11.12
C LEU A 260 29.13 20.59 -11.56
N GLY A 261 28.79 21.58 -10.74
CA GLY A 261 27.71 22.53 -11.01
C GLY A 261 26.33 22.12 -10.50
N ALA A 262 26.25 21.14 -9.58
CA ALA A 262 24.97 20.72 -9.01
C ALA A 262 24.28 21.84 -8.20
N SER A 263 22.94 21.82 -8.22
CA SER A 263 22.11 22.56 -7.28
C SER A 263 22.43 22.15 -5.84
N ASP A 264 22.02 22.97 -4.87
CA ASP A 264 22.22 22.61 -3.46
C ASP A 264 21.42 21.36 -3.09
N TRP A 265 20.15 21.31 -3.47
CA TRP A 265 19.28 20.17 -3.19
C TRP A 265 19.83 18.86 -3.76
N PHE A 266 20.29 18.84 -5.02
CA PHE A 266 20.84 17.62 -5.62
C PHE A 266 22.14 17.18 -4.94
N ALA A 267 23.01 18.13 -4.60
CA ALA A 267 24.23 17.83 -3.87
C ALA A 267 23.95 17.31 -2.44
N ASP A 268 22.94 17.85 -1.77
CA ASP A 268 22.49 17.42 -0.44
C ASP A 268 21.85 16.02 -0.50
N LEU A 269 21.09 15.71 -1.55
CA LEU A 269 20.53 14.38 -1.80
C LEU A 269 21.63 13.32 -1.97
N LYS A 270 22.69 13.65 -2.71
CA LYS A 270 23.83 12.73 -2.87
C LYS A 270 24.63 12.60 -1.58
N GLY A 271 24.88 13.71 -0.88
CA GLY A 271 25.54 13.71 0.44
C GLY A 271 24.78 12.86 1.46
N THR A 272 23.45 12.92 1.43
CA THR A 272 22.56 12.13 2.28
C THR A 272 22.73 10.62 2.13
N ALA A 273 22.89 10.14 0.89
CA ALA A 273 23.13 8.71 0.65
C ALA A 273 24.40 8.22 1.37
N ILE A 274 25.47 9.02 1.34
CA ILE A 274 26.72 8.72 2.05
C ILE A 274 26.54 8.86 3.57
N SER A 275 25.86 9.90 4.05
CA SER A 275 25.56 10.08 5.48
C SER A 275 24.84 8.88 6.09
N ILE A 276 23.79 8.39 5.43
CA ILE A 276 23.00 7.25 5.91
C ILE A 276 23.88 6.00 6.01
N LEU A 277 24.73 5.74 5.02
CA LEU A 277 25.65 4.60 5.03
C LEU A 277 26.74 4.76 6.10
N GLU A 278 27.26 5.97 6.32
CA GLU A 278 28.26 6.26 7.37
C GLU A 278 27.68 6.01 8.77
N MET A 279 26.45 6.47 9.01
CA MET A 279 25.71 6.19 10.25
C MET A 279 25.42 4.71 10.41
N HIS A 280 25.10 4.02 9.31
CA HIS A 280 24.79 2.59 9.36
C HIS A 280 26.03 1.76 9.70
N ASP A 281 27.17 2.07 9.09
CA ASP A 281 28.46 1.43 9.40
C ASP A 281 28.84 1.65 10.88
N ASP A 282 28.72 2.88 11.39
CA ASP A 282 29.06 3.20 12.78
C ASP A 282 28.12 2.56 13.81
N HIS A 283 26.80 2.65 13.60
CA HIS A 283 25.82 2.18 14.57
C HIS A 283 25.60 0.67 14.52
N ASN A 284 25.74 0.05 13.35
CA ASN A 284 25.40 -1.36 13.13
C ASN A 284 26.62 -2.23 12.78
N GLY A 285 27.81 -1.65 12.60
CA GLY A 285 29.04 -2.38 12.30
C GLY A 285 29.08 -2.95 10.88
N THR A 286 28.32 -2.38 9.94
CA THR A 286 28.47 -2.69 8.51
C THR A 286 29.75 -2.07 7.95
N ASP A 287 30.10 -2.42 6.72
CA ASP A 287 31.30 -1.91 6.04
C ASP A 287 30.99 -1.31 4.66
N PHE A 288 29.76 -0.81 4.47
CA PHE A 288 29.24 -0.36 3.19
C PHE A 288 30.13 0.70 2.53
N LEU A 289 30.74 1.58 3.33
CA LEU A 289 31.64 2.64 2.85
C LEU A 289 33.12 2.28 2.88
N LYS A 290 33.50 1.03 3.19
CA LYS A 290 34.92 0.62 3.26
C LYS A 290 35.71 0.88 1.97
N ASN A 291 35.04 0.81 0.80
CA ASN A 291 35.65 1.05 -0.51
C ASN A 291 35.22 2.40 -1.12
N TYR A 292 34.60 3.29 -0.32
CA TYR A 292 34.16 4.59 -0.80
C TYR A 292 35.36 5.43 -1.27
N ASP A 293 35.31 5.89 -2.53
CA ASP A 293 36.35 6.71 -3.15
C ASP A 293 35.85 8.16 -3.32
N PRO A 294 36.06 9.04 -2.33
CA PRO A 294 35.65 10.45 -2.41
C PRO A 294 36.44 11.25 -3.46
N ASN A 295 37.60 10.74 -3.89
CA ASN A 295 38.43 11.39 -4.92
C ASN A 295 38.13 10.86 -6.33
N GLY A 296 37.31 9.82 -6.43
CA GLY A 296 36.89 9.23 -7.68
C GLY A 296 36.08 10.20 -8.53
N ARG A 297 36.18 10.06 -9.85
CA ARG A 297 35.45 10.89 -10.82
C ARG A 297 34.12 10.28 -11.29
N SER A 298 33.77 9.12 -10.75
CA SER A 298 32.54 8.40 -11.10
C SER A 298 31.31 9.21 -10.70
N LYS A 299 30.38 9.37 -11.65
CA LYS A 299 29.07 10.00 -11.44
C LYS A 299 27.97 8.97 -11.15
N ASP A 300 28.26 7.68 -11.37
CA ASP A 300 27.24 6.63 -11.22
C ASP A 300 27.25 6.08 -9.80
N ASN A 301 28.38 5.50 -9.39
CA ASN A 301 28.58 4.89 -8.08
C ASN A 301 30.02 5.15 -7.59
N ARG A 302 30.17 5.62 -6.35
CA ARG A 302 31.46 5.88 -5.68
C ARG A 302 31.71 5.05 -4.42
N ILE A 303 30.82 4.14 -4.04
CA ILE A 303 31.04 3.28 -2.85
C ILE A 303 32.00 2.10 -3.12
N GLY A 304 32.45 1.94 -4.37
CA GLY A 304 33.47 0.94 -4.74
C GLY A 304 32.99 -0.52 -4.64
N ARG A 305 31.68 -0.74 -4.77
CA ARG A 305 30.96 -2.02 -4.78
C ARG A 305 29.55 -1.83 -5.36
N ASP A 306 28.77 -2.90 -5.47
CA ASP A 306 27.36 -2.81 -5.88
C ASP A 306 26.53 -1.92 -4.94
N PRO A 307 25.51 -1.21 -5.46
CA PRO A 307 24.61 -0.41 -4.63
C PRO A 307 23.98 -1.21 -3.49
N ILE A 308 23.79 -0.55 -2.34
CA ILE A 308 23.16 -1.19 -1.17
C ILE A 308 21.64 -1.20 -1.35
N LEU A 309 21.08 -2.40 -1.50
CA LEU A 309 19.64 -2.63 -1.48
C LEU A 309 19.23 -3.11 -0.09
N CYS A 310 18.58 -2.25 0.70
CA CYS A 310 18.23 -2.55 2.10
C CYS A 310 17.48 -3.88 2.26
N GLN A 311 16.58 -4.17 1.31
CA GLN A 311 15.76 -5.38 1.29
C GLN A 311 16.55 -6.67 0.99
N LYS A 312 17.83 -6.59 0.62
CA LYS A 312 18.70 -7.78 0.56
C LYS A 312 19.10 -8.28 1.95
N CYS A 313 18.97 -7.44 2.98
CA CYS A 313 19.28 -7.78 4.37
C CYS A 313 18.06 -7.73 5.30
N HIS A 314 17.18 -6.77 5.08
CA HIS A 314 15.99 -6.53 5.89
C HIS A 314 14.75 -7.13 5.23
N ALA A 315 13.95 -7.87 5.99
CA ALA A 315 12.62 -8.25 5.51
C ALA A 315 11.74 -7.02 5.28
N ASP A 316 10.95 -7.09 4.22
CA ASP A 316 10.02 -6.07 3.77
C ASP A 316 8.83 -6.73 3.06
N ASN A 317 7.75 -6.91 3.82
CA ASN A 317 6.51 -7.50 3.33
C ASN A 317 5.87 -6.69 2.18
N VAL A 318 6.13 -5.37 2.06
CA VAL A 318 5.59 -4.53 0.97
C VAL A 318 5.94 -5.12 -0.37
N ILE A 319 7.16 -5.65 -0.47
CA ILE A 319 7.69 -6.18 -1.72
C ILE A 319 7.80 -7.71 -1.72
N GLY A 320 7.30 -8.39 -0.69
CA GLY A 320 7.38 -9.84 -0.59
C GLY A 320 8.75 -10.39 -0.16
N VAL A 321 9.65 -9.56 0.39
CA VAL A 321 10.88 -10.08 1.04
C VAL A 321 10.52 -10.51 2.46
N LEU A 322 10.24 -11.80 2.65
CA LEU A 322 9.75 -12.32 3.93
C LEU A 322 10.86 -12.69 4.93
N ASN A 323 12.12 -12.64 4.48
CA ASN A 323 13.28 -13.10 5.23
C ASN A 323 14.26 -11.96 5.53
N SER A 324 14.72 -11.86 6.78
CA SER A 324 15.85 -11.01 7.14
C SER A 324 17.11 -11.85 7.31
N SER A 325 18.26 -11.32 6.91
CA SER A 325 19.55 -11.93 7.16
C SER A 325 19.91 -11.92 8.65
N THR A 326 20.98 -12.62 9.01
CA THR A 326 21.55 -12.61 10.35
C THR A 326 22.93 -11.95 10.36
N PHE A 327 23.35 -11.49 11.53
CA PHE A 327 24.70 -10.98 11.78
C PHE A 327 25.19 -11.49 13.14
N LYS A 328 26.50 -11.51 13.36
CA LYS A 328 27.07 -11.77 14.68
C LYS A 328 27.22 -10.46 15.42
N ASP A 329 26.67 -10.37 16.63
CA ASP A 329 26.89 -9.23 17.51
C ASP A 329 28.32 -9.22 18.07
N LYS A 330 28.61 -8.22 18.91
CA LYS A 330 29.94 -8.01 19.51
C LYS A 330 30.40 -9.19 20.38
N ASP A 331 29.46 -10.00 20.88
CA ASP A 331 29.74 -11.20 21.68
C ASP A 331 29.83 -12.47 20.80
N GLY A 332 29.76 -12.30 19.47
CA GLY A 332 29.80 -13.40 18.50
C GLY A 332 28.48 -14.16 18.36
N LYS A 333 27.41 -13.71 19.03
CA LYS A 333 26.10 -14.35 18.99
C LYS A 333 25.35 -13.94 17.75
N GLU A 334 24.74 -14.91 17.09
CA GLU A 334 23.90 -14.66 15.92
C GLU A 334 22.61 -13.92 16.30
N GLN A 335 22.35 -12.82 15.60
CA GLN A 335 21.20 -11.96 15.75
C GLN A 335 20.49 -11.82 14.40
N ARG A 336 19.17 -11.80 14.43
CA ARG A 336 18.34 -11.50 13.25
C ARG A 336 18.32 -9.98 13.02
N ILE A 337 18.57 -9.54 11.79
CA ILE A 337 18.38 -8.15 11.40
C ILE A 337 16.88 -7.81 11.52
N PRO A 338 16.49 -6.68 12.16
CA PRO A 338 15.08 -6.29 12.24
C PRO A 338 14.51 -5.97 10.85
N PRO A 339 13.21 -6.21 10.58
CA PRO A 339 12.61 -5.82 9.30
C PRO A 339 12.72 -4.32 9.08
N LEU A 340 12.77 -3.89 7.81
CA LEU A 340 13.09 -2.52 7.42
C LEU A 340 12.15 -1.51 8.08
N THR A 341 10.86 -1.83 8.07
CA THR A 341 9.81 -1.03 8.71
C THR A 341 10.05 -0.85 10.21
N GLN A 342 10.47 -1.89 10.94
CA GLN A 342 10.77 -1.76 12.38
C GLN A 342 12.03 -0.92 12.60
N ALA A 343 13.08 -1.19 11.82
CA ALA A 343 14.38 -0.54 11.95
C ALA A 343 14.24 0.99 11.77
N MET A 344 13.56 1.41 10.70
CA MET A 344 13.35 2.83 10.40
C MET A 344 12.45 3.51 11.43
N HIS A 345 11.25 2.96 11.69
CA HIS A 345 10.30 3.63 12.59
C HIS A 345 10.82 3.75 14.02
N THR A 346 11.48 2.72 14.54
CA THR A 346 11.97 2.74 15.93
C THR A 346 13.03 3.83 16.12
N VAL A 347 14.01 3.93 15.22
CA VAL A 347 15.09 4.92 15.34
C VAL A 347 14.56 6.34 15.21
N HIS A 348 13.72 6.61 14.21
CA HIS A 348 13.22 7.96 13.95
C HIS A 348 12.21 8.40 14.99
N GLN A 349 11.27 7.54 15.37
CA GLN A 349 10.28 7.90 16.38
C GLN A 349 10.90 8.10 17.76
N ILE A 350 11.95 7.36 18.13
CA ILE A 350 12.65 7.58 19.41
C ILE A 350 13.46 8.88 19.36
N ASN A 351 14.35 9.03 18.37
CA ASN A 351 15.36 10.10 18.40
C ASN A 351 14.88 11.41 17.78
N ALA A 352 13.89 11.38 16.90
CA ALA A 352 13.32 12.53 16.22
C ALA A 352 11.78 12.46 16.14
N PRO A 353 11.07 12.38 17.28
CA PRO A 353 9.60 12.25 17.29
C PRO A 353 8.85 13.46 16.77
N MET A 354 9.49 14.63 16.75
CA MET A 354 8.96 15.86 16.16
C MET A 354 7.49 16.15 16.54
N PRO A 355 7.14 16.21 17.85
CA PRO A 355 5.77 16.47 18.26
C PRO A 355 5.32 17.89 17.87
N ASP A 356 4.01 18.03 17.67
CA ASP A 356 3.32 19.31 17.63
C ASP A 356 2.79 19.71 19.02
N ALA A 357 2.04 20.81 19.12
CA ALA A 357 1.49 21.31 20.38
C ALA A 357 0.50 20.33 21.04
N GLU A 358 -0.06 19.40 20.25
CA GLU A 358 -0.99 18.35 20.67
C GLU A 358 -0.30 16.99 20.83
N SER A 359 1.04 16.97 20.83
CA SER A 359 1.89 15.78 20.94
C SER A 359 1.69 14.74 19.83
N ARG A 360 1.25 15.15 18.64
CA ARG A 360 1.23 14.30 17.44
C ARG A 360 2.59 14.35 16.75
N SER A 361 3.09 13.20 16.33
CA SER A 361 4.37 13.10 15.63
C SER A 361 4.27 13.64 14.20
N ALA A 362 5.17 14.55 13.82
CA ALA A 362 5.39 14.96 12.42
C ALA A 362 6.37 14.04 11.69
N ALA A 363 7.02 13.10 12.39
CA ALA A 363 8.06 12.23 11.83
C ALA A 363 7.58 11.43 10.61
N CYS A 364 6.29 11.09 10.56
CA CYS A 364 5.68 10.40 9.43
C CYS A 364 5.90 11.16 8.10
N GLN A 365 5.64 12.47 8.09
CA GLN A 365 5.77 13.30 6.88
C GLN A 365 7.22 13.67 6.53
N GLY A 366 8.17 13.32 7.40
CA GLY A 366 9.61 13.39 7.05
C GLY A 366 10.03 12.34 6.03
N CYS A 367 9.34 11.19 5.99
CA CYS A 367 9.72 10.08 5.12
C CYS A 367 8.61 9.65 4.14
N HIS A 368 7.35 9.72 4.56
CA HIS A 368 6.23 9.42 3.67
C HIS A 368 5.95 10.62 2.76
N PRO A 369 5.37 10.38 1.56
CA PRO A 369 5.13 11.43 0.60
C PRO A 369 4.49 12.66 1.24
N ALA A 370 5.10 13.82 1.00
CA ALA A 370 4.76 15.10 1.60
C ALA A 370 4.61 16.20 0.56
N HIS A 371 5.24 16.05 -0.61
CA HIS A 371 5.19 17.03 -1.67
C HIS A 371 3.76 17.17 -2.22
N ARG A 372 3.45 18.37 -2.72
CA ARG A 372 2.17 18.71 -3.33
C ARG A 372 2.21 18.50 -4.83
N GLN A 373 1.06 18.17 -5.44
CA GLN A 373 0.97 18.01 -6.90
C GLN A 373 1.39 19.27 -7.67
N ASP A 374 1.11 20.45 -7.11
CA ASP A 374 1.38 21.74 -7.75
C ASP A 374 2.85 22.20 -7.62
N GLY A 375 3.72 21.40 -7.00
CA GLY A 375 5.12 21.74 -6.74
C GLY A 375 5.33 22.84 -5.69
N SER A 376 4.28 23.35 -5.06
CA SER A 376 4.42 24.35 -4.00
C SER A 376 5.00 23.71 -2.73
N MET A 377 5.92 24.43 -2.08
CA MET A 377 6.44 24.09 -0.75
C MET A 377 5.77 24.91 0.35
N GLU A 378 4.74 25.70 0.02
CA GLU A 378 3.96 26.43 1.02
C GLU A 378 3.23 25.44 1.94
N GLY A 379 3.41 25.62 3.26
CA GLY A 379 2.80 24.76 4.27
C GLY A 379 3.44 23.38 4.41
N TYR A 380 4.62 23.16 3.82
CA TYR A 380 5.37 21.91 3.93
C TYR A 380 5.71 21.56 5.40
N PRO A 381 5.58 20.29 5.82
CA PRO A 381 5.64 19.92 7.24
C PRO A 381 7.05 19.92 7.84
N ILE A 382 8.09 19.82 7.01
CA ILE A 382 9.47 19.73 7.45
C ILE A 382 10.26 20.93 6.93
N THR A 383 10.94 21.65 7.81
CA THR A 383 11.78 22.78 7.41
C THR A 383 13.05 22.31 6.69
N PRO A 384 13.74 23.18 5.93
CA PRO A 384 15.01 22.83 5.29
C PRO A 384 16.11 22.36 6.26
N ASP A 385 16.04 22.80 7.53
CA ASP A 385 16.91 22.34 8.62
C ASP A 385 16.32 21.16 9.42
N GLY A 386 15.32 20.47 8.86
CA GLY A 386 14.79 19.19 9.33
C GLY A 386 13.90 19.24 10.57
N LYS A 387 13.42 20.43 10.97
CA LYS A 387 12.52 20.61 12.12
C LYS A 387 11.06 20.44 11.71
N ASN A 388 10.21 20.20 12.70
CA ASN A 388 8.76 20.27 12.53
C ASN A 388 8.36 21.74 12.32
N ALA A 389 7.80 22.06 11.14
CA ALA A 389 7.29 23.39 10.83
C ALA A 389 6.07 23.79 11.68
N TYR A 390 5.40 22.81 12.29
CA TYR A 390 4.18 22.96 13.10
C TYR A 390 4.40 22.59 14.58
N ALA A 391 5.64 22.65 15.08
CA ALA A 391 5.97 22.27 16.46
C ALA A 391 5.16 23.03 17.52
N ASP A 392 4.84 24.30 17.25
CA ASP A 392 4.06 25.19 18.13
C ASP A 392 2.56 25.25 17.74
N ARG A 393 2.13 24.43 16.77
CA ARG A 393 0.77 24.39 16.23
C ARG A 393 0.29 22.95 16.10
N ASP A 394 -0.59 22.67 15.14
CA ASP A 394 -1.13 21.35 14.86
C ASP A 394 -0.59 20.87 13.51
N ASN A 395 -0.02 19.66 13.46
CA ASN A 395 0.49 19.10 12.21
C ASN A 395 -0.60 18.94 11.13
N ARG A 396 -1.87 18.87 11.53
CA ARG A 396 -3.01 18.80 10.61
C ARG A 396 -3.23 20.08 9.80
N ASP A 397 -2.57 21.18 10.17
CA ASP A 397 -2.59 22.43 9.39
C ASP A 397 -1.63 22.40 8.20
N ALA A 398 -0.82 21.35 8.06
CA ALA A 398 0.09 21.17 6.94
C ALA A 398 -0.64 21.15 5.59
N ALA A 399 0.04 21.60 4.53
CA ALA A 399 -0.45 21.52 3.18
C ALA A 399 0.43 20.55 2.39
N GLY A 400 -0.09 19.36 2.09
CA GLY A 400 0.70 18.30 1.45
C GLY A 400 0.83 17.06 2.33
N GLY A 401 1.26 15.96 1.73
CA GLY A 401 1.15 14.65 2.34
C GLY A 401 0.49 13.61 1.44
N CYS A 402 0.73 12.33 1.76
CA CYS A 402 -0.16 11.23 1.39
C CYS A 402 -1.58 11.40 1.95
N TYR A 403 -1.74 12.16 3.04
CA TYR A 403 -2.94 12.14 3.87
C TYR A 403 -3.61 13.52 3.96
N VAL A 404 -2.89 14.54 4.46
CA VAL A 404 -3.47 15.87 4.70
C VAL A 404 -3.91 16.52 3.39
N GLY A 405 -5.20 16.85 3.32
CA GLY A 405 -5.82 17.45 2.13
C GLY A 405 -6.06 16.48 0.96
N ARG A 406 -5.76 15.17 1.13
CA ARG A 406 -6.00 14.10 0.14
C ARG A 406 -6.99 13.03 0.61
N ASP A 407 -7.27 12.97 1.90
CA ASP A 407 -8.22 12.04 2.50
C ASP A 407 -9.37 12.78 3.17
N VAL A 408 -10.60 12.26 3.03
CA VAL A 408 -11.79 12.88 3.64
C VAL A 408 -11.70 12.96 5.16
N HIS A 409 -11.03 12.03 5.82
CA HIS A 409 -10.89 12.05 7.28
C HIS A 409 -9.90 13.13 7.75
N ALA A 410 -9.14 13.73 6.84
CA ALA A 410 -8.32 14.92 7.07
C ALA A 410 -8.94 16.21 6.49
N ASN A 411 -10.22 16.19 6.06
CA ASN A 411 -10.88 17.32 5.42
C ASN A 411 -11.65 18.21 6.42
N PRO A 412 -11.19 19.43 6.74
CA PRO A 412 -11.96 20.36 7.58
C PRO A 412 -13.24 20.87 6.89
N ASN A 413 -13.32 20.76 5.55
CA ASN A 413 -14.47 21.17 4.74
C ASN A 413 -15.45 20.03 4.46
N LYS A 414 -15.30 18.86 5.10
CA LYS A 414 -16.27 17.77 4.95
C LYS A 414 -17.69 18.30 5.22
N ASP A 415 -18.61 17.95 4.33
CA ASP A 415 -20.02 18.39 4.31
C ASP A 415 -20.24 19.90 4.06
N LYS A 416 -19.22 20.58 3.53
CA LYS A 416 -19.28 22.00 3.11
C LYS A 416 -18.73 22.24 1.71
N ASP A 417 -18.25 21.20 1.06
CA ASP A 417 -17.62 21.20 -0.26
C ASP A 417 -18.53 20.61 -1.35
N GLY A 418 -19.83 20.49 -1.06
CA GLY A 418 -20.86 20.00 -1.99
C GLY A 418 -20.96 18.48 -2.08
N VAL A 419 -20.31 17.75 -1.17
CA VAL A 419 -20.39 16.29 -1.05
C VAL A 419 -20.64 15.92 0.41
N GLU A 420 -21.91 15.95 0.81
CA GLU A 420 -22.34 15.53 2.13
C GLU A 420 -22.44 14.00 2.22
N THR A 421 -21.82 13.43 3.24
CA THR A 421 -21.89 11.99 3.51
C THR A 421 -22.08 11.72 5.01
N GLU A 422 -23.02 10.84 5.36
CA GLU A 422 -23.14 10.39 6.74
C GLU A 422 -21.93 9.53 7.15
N GLU A 423 -21.45 9.67 8.38
CA GLU A 423 -20.23 8.98 8.82
C GLU A 423 -20.47 7.55 9.32
N HIS A 424 -21.70 7.18 9.68
CA HIS A 424 -22.07 5.82 10.13
C HIS A 424 -21.07 5.17 11.11
N LEU A 425 -20.83 5.80 12.25
CA LEU A 425 -19.74 5.45 13.17
C LEU A 425 -20.11 4.39 14.23
N ASN A 426 -19.17 3.51 14.54
CA ASN A 426 -19.22 2.61 15.70
C ASN A 426 -18.80 3.35 17.00
N ALA A 427 -18.59 2.63 18.11
CA ALA A 427 -18.22 3.25 19.39
C ALA A 427 -16.85 3.95 19.37
N ILE A 428 -15.85 3.37 18.68
CA ILE A 428 -14.51 3.95 18.49
C ILE A 428 -14.61 5.20 17.62
N GLY A 429 -15.28 5.08 16.47
CA GLY A 429 -15.47 6.21 15.54
C GLY A 429 -16.16 7.39 16.21
N LYS A 430 -17.22 7.15 16.99
CA LYS A 430 -17.90 8.21 17.77
C LYS A 430 -16.98 8.88 18.78
N TRP A 431 -16.11 8.12 19.44
CA TRP A 431 -15.13 8.68 20.36
C TRP A 431 -14.09 9.53 19.63
N LEU A 432 -13.57 9.06 18.50
CA LEU A 432 -12.63 9.82 17.67
C LEU A 432 -13.27 11.09 17.11
N GLN A 433 -14.53 11.05 16.66
CA GLN A 433 -15.26 12.22 16.18
C GLN A 433 -15.45 13.26 17.29
N ALA A 434 -15.72 12.82 18.52
CA ALA A 434 -15.92 13.71 19.66
C ALA A 434 -14.63 14.33 20.19
N ASN A 435 -13.52 13.57 20.23
CA ASN A 435 -12.30 13.93 20.96
C ASN A 435 -11.13 14.34 20.06
N VAL A 436 -11.11 13.92 18.78
CA VAL A 436 -9.95 14.09 17.91
C VAL A 436 -10.32 14.82 16.61
N SER A 437 -11.21 14.23 15.82
CA SER A 437 -11.47 14.65 14.44
C SER A 437 -12.32 15.93 14.37
N GLN A 438 -13.52 15.89 14.94
CA GLN A 438 -14.49 16.98 14.95
C GLN A 438 -14.84 17.58 13.56
N ILE A 439 -14.59 16.85 12.47
CA ILE A 439 -15.12 17.17 11.14
C ILE A 439 -16.53 16.60 10.97
N GLY A 440 -17.31 17.16 10.03
CA GLY A 440 -18.68 16.69 9.70
C GLY A 440 -19.75 16.90 10.78
N ASN A 441 -19.37 17.33 12.00
CA ASN A 441 -20.29 17.51 13.12
C ASN A 441 -20.54 18.99 13.50
N GLY A 442 -20.18 19.92 12.63
CA GLY A 442 -20.36 21.37 12.85
C GLY A 442 -19.38 22.00 13.86
N LYS A 443 -18.45 21.26 14.45
CA LYS A 443 -17.48 21.79 15.43
C LYS A 443 -16.19 22.34 14.82
N HIS A 444 -16.06 22.33 13.48
CA HIS A 444 -14.91 22.88 12.75
C HIS A 444 -13.57 22.25 13.16
N GLY A 445 -13.54 20.94 13.35
CA GLY A 445 -12.32 20.18 13.62
C GLY A 445 -11.38 20.07 12.43
N LYS A 446 -10.22 19.43 12.67
CA LYS A 446 -9.13 19.30 11.70
C LYS A 446 -8.95 17.88 11.15
N GLY A 447 -9.82 16.95 11.54
CA GLY A 447 -9.78 15.58 11.08
C GLY A 447 -8.85 14.70 11.91
N LEU A 448 -8.61 13.49 11.43
CA LEU A 448 -7.71 12.52 12.07
C LEU A 448 -6.25 12.80 11.71
N TRP A 449 -5.34 12.08 12.35
CA TRP A 449 -3.92 12.03 12.02
C TRP A 449 -3.49 10.58 11.73
N CYS A 450 -2.33 10.39 11.09
CA CYS A 450 -1.81 9.08 10.69
C CYS A 450 -1.87 8.06 11.82
N THR A 451 -1.53 8.47 13.04
CA THR A 451 -1.46 7.59 14.22
C THR A 451 -2.83 7.22 14.79
N ASN A 452 -3.91 7.91 14.42
CA ASN A 452 -5.27 7.50 14.78
C ASN A 452 -5.73 6.27 13.96
N CYS A 453 -5.10 6.01 12.82
CA CYS A 453 -5.37 4.84 11.98
C CYS A 453 -4.29 3.76 12.11
N HIS A 454 -3.01 4.16 12.16
CA HIS A 454 -1.87 3.24 12.29
C HIS A 454 -1.48 3.04 13.76
N ASN A 455 -2.29 2.28 14.50
CA ASN A 455 -2.12 2.10 15.94
C ASN A 455 -2.12 0.61 16.37
N GLN A 456 -1.85 0.39 17.66
CA GLN A 456 -1.89 -0.94 18.27
C GLN A 456 -3.32 -1.48 18.43
N LEU A 457 -4.34 -0.62 18.57
CA LEU A 457 -5.73 -1.06 18.74
C LEU A 457 -6.23 -1.83 17.52
N SER A 458 -5.91 -1.41 16.30
CA SER A 458 -6.29 -2.13 15.07
C SER A 458 -5.81 -3.60 15.09
N ARG A 459 -4.58 -3.85 15.57
CA ARG A 459 -4.03 -5.21 15.74
C ARG A 459 -4.77 -6.02 16.79
N GLU A 460 -5.10 -5.39 17.93
CA GLU A 460 -5.84 -6.05 19.00
C GLU A 460 -7.25 -6.44 18.54
N LEU A 461 -7.91 -5.56 17.80
CA LEU A 461 -9.22 -5.83 17.24
C LEU A 461 -9.14 -6.93 16.18
N TYR A 462 -8.16 -6.87 15.25
CA TYR A 462 -7.92 -7.89 14.23
C TYR A 462 -7.69 -9.29 14.82
N GLN A 463 -6.86 -9.39 15.87
CA GLN A 463 -6.57 -10.66 16.54
C GLN A 463 -7.84 -11.38 17.01
N ARG A 464 -8.84 -10.61 17.46
CA ARG A 464 -10.06 -11.13 18.09
C ARG A 464 -11.23 -11.33 17.13
N ASP A 465 -11.07 -10.97 15.87
CA ASP A 465 -12.11 -11.22 14.87
C ASP A 465 -12.19 -12.71 14.52
N ASN A 466 -13.41 -13.18 14.33
CA ASN A 466 -13.76 -14.40 13.62
C ASN A 466 -15.12 -14.15 12.97
N ILE A 467 -15.11 -13.34 11.92
CA ILE A 467 -16.32 -12.87 11.26
C ILE A 467 -16.83 -13.91 10.26
N SER A 468 -18.14 -14.12 10.22
CA SER A 468 -18.79 -14.97 9.22
C SER A 468 -19.42 -14.17 8.10
N GLN A 469 -19.76 -12.91 8.37
CA GLN A 469 -20.25 -11.95 7.37
C GLN A 469 -19.87 -10.53 7.82
N ALA A 470 -18.95 -9.89 7.09
CA ALA A 470 -18.33 -8.63 7.44
C ALA A 470 -19.30 -7.44 7.41
N PHE A 471 -20.09 -7.30 6.34
CA PHE A 471 -21.07 -6.23 6.13
C PHE A 471 -22.23 -6.23 7.13
N LYS A 472 -22.46 -7.35 7.84
CA LYS A 472 -23.43 -7.50 8.91
C LYS A 472 -22.80 -7.56 10.30
N GLN A 473 -21.46 -7.62 10.36
CA GLN A 473 -20.70 -7.86 11.58
C GLN A 473 -21.15 -9.11 12.34
N GLU A 474 -21.48 -10.17 11.59
CA GLU A 474 -21.83 -11.49 12.13
C GLU A 474 -20.56 -12.29 12.45
N GLY A 475 -20.67 -13.18 13.44
CA GLY A 475 -19.54 -13.90 14.03
C GLY A 475 -19.02 -13.23 15.30
N THR A 476 -17.72 -13.35 15.56
CA THR A 476 -17.08 -12.74 16.74
C THR A 476 -16.28 -11.51 16.31
N THR A 477 -16.62 -10.35 16.87
CA THR A 477 -15.82 -9.13 16.71
C THR A 477 -16.05 -8.19 17.88
N LEU A 478 -15.04 -7.38 18.21
CA LEU A 478 -15.14 -6.31 19.20
C LEU A 478 -15.63 -4.98 18.61
N ARG A 479 -15.58 -4.81 17.28
CA ARG A 479 -15.89 -3.54 16.59
C ARG A 479 -17.34 -3.09 16.72
N ASN A 480 -18.24 -4.01 17.04
CA ASN A 480 -19.66 -3.74 17.28
C ASN A 480 -20.02 -3.56 18.78
N LYS A 481 -19.03 -3.49 19.68
CA LYS A 481 -19.22 -3.41 21.13
C LYS A 481 -19.02 -1.99 21.66
N SER A 482 -19.44 -1.75 22.91
CA SER A 482 -19.13 -0.49 23.61
C SER A 482 -17.64 -0.41 23.96
N LEU A 483 -17.10 0.80 24.14
CA LEU A 483 -15.68 0.98 24.51
C LEU A 483 -15.28 0.21 25.77
N LYS A 484 -16.18 0.10 26.77
CA LYS A 484 -15.91 -0.66 28.00
C LYS A 484 -15.76 -2.16 27.73
N GLU A 485 -16.58 -2.69 26.83
CA GLU A 485 -16.50 -4.08 26.40
C GLU A 485 -15.27 -4.32 25.53
N ILE A 486 -14.88 -3.35 24.68
CA ILE A 486 -13.64 -3.40 23.91
C ILE A 486 -12.43 -3.44 24.85
N ALA A 487 -12.34 -2.49 25.79
CA ALA A 487 -11.27 -2.43 26.79
C ALA A 487 -11.14 -3.77 27.55
N LYS A 488 -12.27 -4.30 28.04
CA LYS A 488 -12.31 -5.61 28.71
C LYS A 488 -11.89 -6.74 27.78
N GLY A 489 -12.37 -6.75 26.54
CA GLY A 489 -12.08 -7.79 25.54
C GLY A 489 -10.62 -7.83 25.14
N ILE A 490 -9.94 -6.68 25.14
CA ILE A 490 -8.50 -6.61 24.89
C ILE A 490 -7.65 -6.71 26.16
N GLY A 491 -8.26 -6.64 27.34
CA GLY A 491 -7.58 -6.81 28.62
C GLY A 491 -6.88 -5.55 29.13
N VAL A 492 -7.39 -4.36 28.80
CA VAL A 492 -6.83 -3.07 29.25
C VAL A 492 -7.88 -2.21 29.94
N ASP A 493 -7.44 -1.17 30.66
CA ASP A 493 -8.36 -0.18 31.20
C ASP A 493 -8.78 0.86 30.15
N MET A 494 -9.80 1.65 30.47
CA MET A 494 -10.32 2.67 29.54
C MET A 494 -9.26 3.70 29.16
N LYS A 495 -8.40 4.10 30.09
CA LYS A 495 -7.35 5.09 29.84
C LYS A 495 -6.33 4.57 28.81
N THR A 496 -5.96 3.30 28.92
CA THR A 496 -5.06 2.64 27.98
C THR A 496 -5.73 2.53 26.62
N LEU A 497 -7.01 2.14 26.56
CA LEU A 497 -7.77 2.11 25.30
C LEU A 497 -7.80 3.49 24.62
N GLU A 498 -8.09 4.56 25.38
CA GLU A 498 -8.07 5.95 24.87
C GLU A 498 -6.69 6.33 24.33
N SER A 499 -5.62 5.96 25.03
CA SER A 499 -4.25 6.21 24.54
C SER A 499 -3.89 5.40 23.29
N MET A 500 -4.53 4.25 23.06
CA MET A 500 -4.36 3.49 21.81
C MET A 500 -5.16 4.08 20.65
N MET A 501 -6.30 4.74 20.91
CA MET A 501 -7.12 5.44 19.90
C MET A 501 -6.50 6.79 19.48
N ASP A 502 -5.91 7.54 20.43
CA ASP A 502 -5.21 8.79 20.16
C ASP A 502 -3.77 8.78 20.72
N PRO A 503 -2.88 7.96 20.11
CA PRO A 503 -1.52 7.80 20.59
C PRO A 503 -0.71 9.09 20.41
N LYS A 504 -0.03 9.49 21.50
CA LYS A 504 0.78 10.72 21.59
C LYS A 504 2.26 10.40 21.83
N VAL A 505 3.12 11.33 21.39
CA VAL A 505 4.53 11.40 21.77
C VAL A 505 4.65 11.70 23.26
N VAL A 506 5.56 11.02 23.95
CA VAL A 506 5.87 11.26 25.37
C VAL A 506 7.36 11.50 25.50
N LEU A 507 7.77 12.76 25.57
CA LEU A 507 9.18 13.13 25.60
C LEU A 507 9.85 12.82 26.96
N ASP A 508 11.09 12.35 26.91
CA ASP A 508 12.00 12.34 28.03
C ASP A 508 12.76 13.68 28.17
N ALA A 509 13.66 13.78 29.16
CA ALA A 509 14.45 14.99 29.40
C ALA A 509 15.42 15.34 28.27
N LYS A 510 15.69 14.43 27.33
CA LYS A 510 16.55 14.62 26.16
C LYS A 510 15.74 14.94 24.90
N GLY A 511 14.41 14.98 25.00
CA GLY A 511 13.54 15.18 23.85
C GLY A 511 13.34 13.92 23.00
N HIS A 512 13.64 12.74 23.53
CA HIS A 512 13.33 11.47 22.87
C HIS A 512 11.94 10.98 23.23
N ASP A 513 11.27 10.29 22.31
CA ASP A 513 10.02 9.61 22.66
C ASP A 513 10.29 8.42 23.58
N THR A 514 9.44 8.24 24.60
CA THR A 514 9.70 7.29 25.68
C THR A 514 9.10 5.92 25.37
N PRO A 515 9.93 4.87 25.18
CA PRO A 515 9.44 3.51 24.98
C PRO A 515 8.55 3.03 26.13
N GLY A 516 7.42 2.39 25.80
CA GLY A 516 6.46 1.89 26.79
C GLY A 516 5.55 2.94 27.42
N LYS A 517 5.73 4.24 27.11
CA LYS A 517 4.77 5.31 27.47
C LYS A 517 4.02 5.85 26.25
N SER A 518 4.73 6.01 25.14
CA SER A 518 4.12 6.38 23.85
C SER A 518 3.52 5.15 23.18
N GLN A 519 2.21 5.19 22.93
CA GLN A 519 1.51 4.17 22.17
C GLN A 519 1.90 4.18 20.68
N ILE A 520 2.53 5.26 20.18
CA ILE A 520 3.09 5.31 18.82
C ILE A 520 4.23 4.30 18.69
N LEU A 521 5.14 4.26 19.69
CA LEU A 521 6.25 3.31 19.71
C LEU A 521 5.78 1.86 19.89
N ALA A 522 4.66 1.64 20.60
CA ALA A 522 4.10 0.30 20.79
C ALA A 522 3.73 -0.36 19.44
N THR A 523 3.18 0.41 18.50
CA THR A 523 2.85 -0.04 17.13
C THR A 523 4.05 -0.67 16.41
N TRP A 524 5.26 -0.15 16.65
CA TRP A 524 6.49 -0.58 15.96
C TRP A 524 7.44 -1.40 16.85
N ALA A 525 7.09 -1.63 18.12
CA ALA A 525 7.97 -2.29 19.07
C ALA A 525 8.24 -3.75 18.70
N LYS A 526 9.44 -4.24 19.04
CA LYS A 526 9.76 -5.68 18.94
C LYS A 526 8.79 -6.54 19.76
N LYS A 527 8.44 -6.10 20.97
CA LYS A 527 7.44 -6.75 21.82
C LYS A 527 6.11 -6.03 21.66
N ARG A 528 5.19 -6.61 20.89
CA ARG A 528 3.80 -6.15 20.69
C ARG A 528 2.95 -7.34 20.29
N THR A 529 1.63 -7.18 20.28
CA THR A 529 0.75 -8.16 19.64
C THR A 529 0.99 -8.18 18.15
N VAL A 530 1.31 -9.36 17.63
CA VAL A 530 1.35 -9.67 16.20
C VAL A 530 0.24 -10.67 15.96
N PRO A 531 -0.81 -10.32 15.20
CA PRO A 531 -1.94 -11.22 15.05
C PRO A 531 -1.58 -12.57 14.39
N ASP A 532 -2.45 -13.55 14.62
CA ASP A 532 -2.33 -14.89 14.05
C ASP A 532 -2.58 -14.89 12.53
N ILE A 533 -1.78 -15.66 11.80
CA ILE A 533 -1.84 -15.79 10.34
C ILE A 533 -2.60 -17.05 9.91
N ALA A 534 -2.39 -18.18 10.60
CA ALA A 534 -2.94 -19.48 10.22
C ALA A 534 -2.90 -20.47 11.41
N VAL A 535 -3.63 -21.58 11.29
CA VAL A 535 -3.48 -22.75 12.17
C VAL A 535 -2.58 -23.77 11.49
N ILE A 536 -1.61 -24.31 12.24
CA ILE A 536 -0.67 -25.34 11.76
C ILE A 536 -0.78 -26.62 12.60
N ALA A 537 -0.30 -27.74 12.06
CA ALA A 537 -0.11 -28.96 12.83
C ALA A 537 1.14 -28.86 13.72
N LEU A 538 1.08 -29.50 14.89
CA LEU A 538 2.19 -29.60 15.83
C LEU A 538 2.74 -31.02 15.90
N GLN A 539 4.04 -31.13 16.17
CA GLN A 539 4.72 -32.37 16.52
C GLN A 539 5.55 -32.14 17.79
N GLY A 540 5.12 -32.75 18.90
CA GLY A 540 5.60 -32.36 20.22
C GLY A 540 5.19 -30.93 20.56
N ASP A 541 6.16 -30.12 21.00
CA ASP A 541 5.98 -28.71 21.36
C ASP A 541 6.25 -27.73 20.19
N GLY A 542 6.54 -28.24 18.99
CA GLY A 542 6.93 -27.43 17.82
C GLY A 542 6.05 -27.65 16.60
N PRO A 543 6.25 -26.85 15.52
CA PRO A 543 5.55 -27.05 14.25
C PRO A 543 5.88 -28.43 13.67
N MET A 544 4.88 -29.09 13.11
CA MET A 544 5.13 -30.24 12.25
C MET A 544 5.81 -29.75 10.96
N VAL A 545 7.07 -30.14 10.79
CA VAL A 545 7.89 -29.76 9.64
C VAL A 545 8.06 -30.95 8.71
N THR A 546 7.81 -30.73 7.43
CA THR A 546 8.25 -31.62 6.36
C THR A 546 9.39 -31.00 5.59
N LYS A 547 10.18 -31.84 4.92
CA LYS A 547 11.10 -31.38 3.89
C LYS A 547 10.54 -31.75 2.54
N ASP A 548 10.67 -30.85 1.59
CA ASP A 548 10.36 -31.15 0.20
C ASP A 548 11.55 -31.81 -0.51
N GLU A 549 11.49 -31.81 -1.84
CA GLU A 549 12.34 -32.64 -2.68
C GLU A 549 13.82 -32.20 -2.72
N ASP A 550 14.11 -30.93 -2.47
CA ASP A 550 15.47 -30.37 -2.33
C ASP A 550 15.85 -30.05 -0.89
N GLY A 551 14.97 -30.36 0.06
CA GLY A 551 15.27 -30.38 1.49
C GLY A 551 14.85 -29.11 2.23
N ASP A 552 14.12 -28.23 1.56
CA ASP A 552 13.55 -27.01 2.13
C ASP A 552 12.46 -27.34 3.15
N ILE A 553 12.48 -26.56 4.23
CA ILE A 553 11.53 -26.67 5.31
C ILE A 553 10.16 -26.19 4.84
N ASN A 554 9.16 -27.01 5.07
CA ASN A 554 7.77 -26.70 4.78
C ASN A 554 6.89 -26.98 6.00
N VAL A 555 6.08 -25.99 6.37
CA VAL A 555 5.02 -26.08 7.38
C VAL A 555 3.69 -25.86 6.68
N VAL A 556 2.84 -26.89 6.68
CA VAL A 556 1.54 -26.83 5.98
C VAL A 556 0.48 -26.19 6.89
N PRO A 557 -0.17 -25.10 6.45
CA PRO A 557 -1.34 -24.57 7.14
C PRO A 557 -2.49 -25.59 7.11
N LEU A 558 -3.04 -25.93 8.28
CA LEU A 558 -4.29 -26.69 8.39
C LEU A 558 -5.51 -25.82 8.08
N SER A 559 -5.41 -24.51 8.34
CA SER A 559 -6.44 -23.52 8.02
C SER A 559 -5.81 -22.15 7.84
N ALA A 560 -6.25 -21.44 6.79
CA ALA A 560 -5.95 -20.02 6.57
C ALA A 560 -6.78 -19.09 7.47
N ASN A 561 -7.90 -19.55 8.04
CA ASN A 561 -8.59 -18.83 9.12
C ASN A 561 -7.89 -19.17 10.45
N PRO A 562 -7.16 -18.24 11.07
CA PRO A 562 -6.46 -18.49 12.33
C PRO A 562 -7.41 -18.65 13.52
N ALA A 563 -8.67 -18.21 13.39
CA ALA A 563 -9.68 -18.27 14.44
C ALA A 563 -10.68 -19.43 14.27
N VAL A 564 -10.40 -20.36 13.34
CA VAL A 564 -11.20 -21.59 13.18
C VAL A 564 -11.23 -22.38 14.49
N ASP A 565 -12.31 -23.13 14.73
CA ASP A 565 -12.32 -24.12 15.81
C ASP A 565 -11.27 -25.20 15.53
N ILE A 566 -10.17 -25.17 16.29
CA ILE A 566 -9.06 -26.11 16.11
C ILE A 566 -9.54 -27.57 16.30
N ALA A 567 -10.54 -27.79 17.16
CA ALA A 567 -11.09 -29.13 17.38
C ALA A 567 -11.84 -29.68 16.15
N SER A 568 -12.26 -28.80 15.22
CA SER A 568 -12.89 -29.23 13.96
C SER A 568 -11.88 -29.62 12.89
N LEU A 569 -10.58 -29.37 13.08
CA LEU A 569 -9.55 -29.66 12.09
C LEU A 569 -9.13 -31.12 12.14
N LYS A 570 -8.96 -31.72 10.95
CA LYS A 570 -8.37 -33.04 10.82
C LYS A 570 -6.86 -32.93 10.91
N LEU A 571 -6.28 -33.56 11.93
CA LEU A 571 -4.83 -33.61 12.09
C LEU A 571 -4.18 -34.61 11.13
N PRO A 572 -3.02 -34.29 10.54
CA PRO A 572 -2.23 -35.24 9.75
C PRO A 572 -1.63 -36.33 10.64
N ALA A 573 -1.25 -37.46 10.03
CA ALA A 573 -0.65 -38.58 10.76
C ALA A 573 0.64 -38.15 11.48
N GLY A 574 0.81 -38.56 12.73
CA GLY A 574 1.97 -38.20 13.56
C GLY A 574 1.89 -36.83 14.22
N ALA A 575 0.85 -36.04 13.96
CA ALA A 575 0.62 -34.78 14.67
C ALA A 575 0.18 -35.05 16.11
N THR A 576 0.70 -34.25 17.03
CA THR A 576 0.33 -34.28 18.45
C THR A 576 -0.72 -33.22 18.79
N GLY A 577 -0.97 -32.27 17.90
CA GLY A 577 -1.96 -31.22 18.08
C GLY A 577 -1.97 -30.22 16.91
N ALA A 578 -2.63 -29.08 17.14
CA ALA A 578 -2.64 -27.94 16.24
C ALA A 578 -2.73 -26.64 17.05
N ALA A 579 -2.19 -25.56 16.50
CA ALA A 579 -2.22 -24.24 17.11
C ALA A 579 -2.26 -23.13 16.05
N ALA A 580 -2.94 -22.03 16.38
CA ALA A 580 -2.78 -20.77 15.67
C ALA A 580 -1.39 -20.21 15.93
N VAL A 581 -0.77 -19.63 14.90
CA VAL A 581 0.57 -19.03 14.98
C VAL A 581 0.54 -17.59 14.47
N PRO A 582 1.37 -16.69 15.03
CA PRO A 582 1.44 -15.28 14.62
C PRO A 582 2.12 -15.11 13.26
N TYR A 583 1.86 -13.98 12.59
CA TYR A 583 2.59 -13.60 11.36
C TYR A 583 4.11 -13.66 11.52
N GLU A 584 4.65 -13.34 12.69
CA GLU A 584 6.10 -13.38 12.93
C GLU A 584 6.70 -14.81 12.97
N ALA A 585 5.86 -15.85 13.03
CA ALA A 585 6.29 -17.23 12.80
C ALA A 585 6.49 -17.53 11.31
N ALA A 586 5.81 -16.80 10.42
CA ALA A 586 5.81 -17.02 8.98
C ALA A 586 6.64 -15.97 8.20
N THR A 587 6.94 -14.81 8.77
CA THR A 587 7.76 -13.79 8.11
C THR A 587 8.54 -12.98 9.13
N HIS A 588 9.81 -12.70 8.84
CA HIS A 588 10.61 -11.77 9.63
C HIS A 588 10.11 -10.31 9.50
N GLY A 589 9.32 -10.02 8.45
CA GLY A 589 8.56 -8.78 8.28
C GLY A 589 7.39 -8.63 9.26
N ARG A 590 7.04 -9.68 10.01
CA ARG A 590 5.92 -9.72 10.96
C ARG A 590 4.61 -9.35 10.24
N ASP A 591 3.75 -8.58 10.87
CA ASP A 591 2.46 -8.11 10.34
C ASP A 591 2.54 -6.76 9.59
N TYR A 592 3.72 -6.15 9.47
CA TYR A 592 3.84 -4.86 8.80
C TYR A 592 3.42 -4.96 7.33
N TRP A 593 2.63 -4.00 6.87
CA TRP A 593 2.10 -3.95 5.50
C TRP A 593 1.19 -5.11 5.09
N LEU A 594 0.82 -5.97 6.04
CA LEU A 594 -0.20 -7.00 5.89
C LEU A 594 -1.51 -6.53 6.53
N SER A 595 -2.62 -7.22 6.28
CA SER A 595 -3.95 -6.75 6.73
C SER A 595 -3.98 -6.50 8.23
N ALA A 596 -3.41 -7.39 9.03
CA ALA A 596 -3.32 -7.25 10.48
C ALA A 596 -2.63 -5.96 10.99
N GLY A 597 -1.68 -5.42 10.22
CA GLY A 597 -0.86 -4.28 10.62
C GLY A 597 -1.25 -2.95 9.99
N ALA A 598 -2.26 -2.93 9.13
CA ALA A 598 -2.75 -1.75 8.41
C ALA A 598 -4.20 -1.40 8.80
N PRO A 599 -4.66 -0.16 8.54
CA PRO A 599 -5.94 0.33 9.04
C PRO A 599 -7.15 -0.30 8.32
N HIS A 600 -8.28 -0.40 9.02
CA HIS A 600 -9.57 -0.84 8.46
C HIS A 600 -10.68 0.19 8.71
N CYS A 601 -11.57 0.37 7.74
CA CYS A 601 -12.82 1.12 7.90
C CYS A 601 -13.62 0.57 9.08
N ALA A 602 -13.67 -0.75 9.23
CA ALA A 602 -14.35 -1.44 10.32
C ALA A 602 -13.90 -1.01 11.73
N ASP A 603 -12.69 -0.47 11.89
CA ASP A 603 -12.21 0.02 13.18
C ASP A 603 -13.06 1.19 13.71
N CYS A 604 -13.57 2.05 12.81
CA CYS A 604 -14.30 3.26 13.18
C CYS A 604 -15.75 3.28 12.68
N HIS A 605 -16.07 2.56 11.62
CA HIS A 605 -17.39 2.53 11.01
C HIS A 605 -18.23 1.35 11.49
N ALA A 606 -19.55 1.54 11.50
CA ALA A 606 -20.53 0.51 11.78
C ALA A 606 -20.94 -0.20 10.48
N ALA A 607 -21.28 -1.49 10.58
CA ALA A 607 -21.88 -2.21 9.45
C ALA A 607 -23.14 -1.50 8.91
N PRO A 608 -23.36 -1.49 7.59
CA PRO A 608 -22.61 -2.21 6.56
C PRO A 608 -21.43 -1.44 5.92
N TYR A 609 -21.01 -0.32 6.49
CA TYR A 609 -19.97 0.57 5.94
C TYR A 609 -18.56 0.12 6.30
N VAL A 610 -18.22 -1.12 5.97
CA VAL A 610 -16.97 -1.79 6.34
C VAL A 610 -16.44 -2.61 5.18
N GLU A 611 -15.15 -2.98 5.21
CA GLU A 611 -14.60 -3.90 4.22
C GLU A 611 -15.21 -5.30 4.33
N GLY A 612 -15.17 -6.05 3.23
CA GLY A 612 -15.46 -7.48 3.22
C GLY A 612 -14.37 -8.28 3.96
N GLN A 613 -14.62 -9.58 4.11
CA GLN A 613 -13.65 -10.50 4.69
C GLN A 613 -12.43 -10.72 3.77
N GLY A 614 -11.33 -11.20 4.35
CA GLY A 614 -10.15 -11.65 3.61
C GLY A 614 -10.32 -13.06 3.03
N GLY A 615 -9.26 -13.58 2.39
CA GLY A 615 -9.29 -14.93 1.83
C GLY A 615 -8.43 -15.08 0.58
N VAL A 616 -8.84 -14.45 -0.52
CA VAL A 616 -8.17 -14.60 -1.83
C VAL A 616 -6.72 -14.16 -1.78
N ALA A 617 -6.44 -13.04 -1.13
CA ALA A 617 -5.09 -12.47 -1.02
C ALA A 617 -4.27 -13.07 0.14
N PHE A 618 -4.61 -14.25 0.67
CA PHE A 618 -3.77 -14.92 1.66
C PHE A 618 -2.33 -15.11 1.10
N PRO A 619 -1.28 -14.83 1.89
CA PRO A 619 -1.25 -14.55 3.33
C PRO A 619 -1.46 -13.08 3.74
N ILE A 620 -1.66 -12.15 2.80
CA ILE A 620 -1.83 -10.73 3.14
C ILE A 620 -3.07 -10.51 4.01
N ASN A 621 -4.12 -11.31 3.80
CA ASN A 621 -5.40 -11.22 4.50
C ASN A 621 -5.94 -12.63 4.75
N GLN A 622 -6.59 -12.83 5.90
CA GLN A 622 -7.13 -14.13 6.30
C GLN A 622 -8.66 -14.19 6.10
N PRO A 623 -9.22 -15.35 5.73
CA PRO A 623 -10.65 -15.60 5.92
C PRO A 623 -11.02 -15.50 7.41
N GLY A 624 -12.25 -15.08 7.70
CA GLY A 624 -12.69 -14.84 9.08
C GLY A 624 -12.16 -13.53 9.69
N LYS A 625 -11.46 -12.70 8.91
CA LYS A 625 -10.91 -11.40 9.32
C LYS A 625 -11.27 -10.33 8.27
N TYR A 626 -11.23 -9.05 8.67
CA TYR A 626 -11.40 -7.96 7.72
C TYR A 626 -10.25 -7.90 6.69
N SER A 627 -10.61 -7.63 5.44
CA SER A 627 -9.68 -7.41 4.34
C SER A 627 -9.19 -5.96 4.34
N LEU A 628 -8.02 -5.69 3.75
CA LEU A 628 -7.63 -4.30 3.46
C LEU A 628 -8.50 -3.72 2.35
N ASN A 629 -8.74 -2.41 2.40
CA ASN A 629 -9.50 -1.67 1.38
C ASN A 629 -9.11 -2.05 -0.07
N ARG A 630 -7.81 -2.17 -0.34
CA ARG A 630 -7.29 -2.52 -1.68
C ARG A 630 -7.61 -3.94 -2.16
N TYR A 631 -7.94 -4.84 -1.23
CA TYR A 631 -8.21 -6.25 -1.52
C TYR A 631 -9.68 -6.61 -1.30
N THR A 632 -10.53 -5.68 -0.88
CA THR A 632 -11.96 -5.92 -0.68
C THR A 632 -12.77 -5.55 -1.93
N LYS A 633 -13.87 -6.27 -2.09
CA LYS A 633 -14.88 -6.04 -3.10
C LYS A 633 -16.25 -5.95 -2.43
N GLY A 634 -17.12 -5.11 -2.99
CA GLY A 634 -18.53 -5.00 -2.65
C GLY A 634 -19.39 -5.04 -3.91
N HIS A 635 -20.70 -4.86 -3.76
CA HIS A 635 -21.69 -4.65 -4.83
C HIS A 635 -21.33 -5.24 -6.22
N ALA A 636 -21.70 -6.51 -6.45
CA ALA A 636 -21.43 -7.24 -7.71
C ALA A 636 -19.94 -7.33 -8.09
N GLY A 637 -19.04 -7.40 -7.12
CA GLY A 637 -17.62 -7.66 -7.36
C GLY A 637 -16.78 -6.42 -7.69
N LEU A 638 -17.35 -5.22 -7.54
CA LEU A 638 -16.63 -3.95 -7.63
C LEU A 638 -15.61 -3.84 -6.49
N ALA A 639 -14.37 -3.51 -6.83
CA ALA A 639 -13.35 -3.18 -5.84
C ALA A 639 -13.77 -1.92 -5.07
N CYS A 640 -13.59 -1.92 -3.75
CA CYS A 640 -13.94 -0.74 -2.94
C CYS A 640 -13.16 0.51 -3.38
N GLN A 641 -11.90 0.35 -3.81
CA GLN A 641 -11.11 1.43 -4.42
C GLN A 641 -11.73 2.00 -5.70
N GLY A 642 -12.46 1.19 -6.46
CA GLY A 642 -13.21 1.67 -7.63
C GLY A 642 -14.27 2.69 -7.23
N CYS A 643 -15.06 2.41 -6.19
CA CYS A 643 -16.14 3.30 -5.75
C CYS A 643 -15.68 4.46 -4.86
N HIS A 644 -14.66 4.20 -4.03
CA HIS A 644 -14.20 5.11 -2.98
C HIS A 644 -12.86 5.80 -3.29
N GLN A 645 -12.18 5.41 -4.37
CA GLN A 645 -10.93 5.99 -4.87
C GLN A 645 -9.70 5.69 -3.99
N SER A 646 -8.95 6.73 -3.59
CA SER A 646 -7.53 6.72 -3.17
C SER A 646 -7.12 5.68 -2.11
N ILE A 647 -5.84 5.31 -2.14
CA ILE A 647 -5.18 4.37 -1.21
C ILE A 647 -5.14 4.85 0.25
N HIS A 648 -5.26 6.16 0.48
CA HIS A 648 -5.24 6.77 1.82
C HIS A 648 -6.54 7.53 2.12
N GLY A 649 -7.50 7.55 1.20
CA GLY A 649 -8.77 8.17 1.47
C GLY A 649 -9.89 7.95 0.48
N LEU A 650 -11.07 7.78 1.07
CA LEU A 650 -12.35 7.99 0.42
C LEU A 650 -12.26 9.38 -0.25
N TYR A 651 -12.11 9.45 -1.57
CA TYR A 651 -12.03 10.65 -2.45
C TYR A 651 -11.23 11.88 -1.93
N PRO A 652 -10.34 12.49 -2.75
CA PRO A 652 -9.66 13.70 -2.32
C PRO A 652 -10.64 14.85 -2.20
N VAL A 653 -10.37 15.68 -1.21
CA VAL A 653 -11.30 16.73 -0.81
C VAL A 653 -10.87 18.13 -1.21
N THR A 654 -9.60 18.33 -1.54
CA THR A 654 -9.09 19.65 -1.91
C THR A 654 -8.55 19.63 -3.33
N PRO A 655 -9.03 20.52 -4.22
CA PRO A 655 -8.50 20.68 -5.57
C PRO A 655 -7.17 21.44 -5.57
N ARG A 656 -6.38 21.36 -4.49
CA ARG A 656 -5.10 22.05 -4.35
C ARG A 656 -3.98 21.09 -4.04
N THR A 657 -4.24 20.09 -3.19
CA THR A 657 -3.20 19.12 -2.81
C THR A 657 -3.17 17.95 -3.80
N ASP A 658 -4.34 17.47 -4.23
CA ASP A 658 -4.48 16.38 -5.21
C ASP A 658 -5.45 16.77 -6.33
N LEU A 659 -4.93 17.39 -7.39
CA LEU A 659 -5.72 17.83 -8.53
C LEU A 659 -6.27 16.65 -9.35
N THR A 660 -5.45 15.62 -9.52
CA THR A 660 -5.76 14.49 -10.40
C THR A 660 -6.88 13.64 -9.84
N SER A 661 -6.79 13.23 -8.57
CA SER A 661 -7.82 12.42 -7.93
C SER A 661 -9.13 13.22 -7.80
N TYR A 662 -9.08 14.55 -7.58
CA TYR A 662 -10.27 15.39 -7.45
C TYR A 662 -11.01 15.49 -8.78
N ARG A 663 -10.26 15.64 -9.89
CA ARG A 663 -10.81 15.60 -11.25
C ARG A 663 -11.28 14.21 -11.65
N GLN A 664 -10.61 13.16 -11.20
CA GLN A 664 -10.99 11.77 -11.46
C GLN A 664 -12.43 11.52 -10.96
N ALA A 665 -12.75 11.94 -9.73
CA ALA A 665 -14.07 11.75 -9.15
C ALA A 665 -15.21 12.29 -10.02
N THR A 666 -15.02 13.49 -10.61
CA THR A 666 -16.04 14.13 -11.47
C THR A 666 -16.22 13.45 -12.82
N GLN A 667 -15.31 12.56 -13.25
CA GLN A 667 -15.43 11.83 -14.51
C GLN A 667 -16.44 10.69 -14.44
N TYR A 668 -16.67 10.15 -13.23
CA TYR A 668 -17.53 8.98 -13.04
C TYR A 668 -18.96 9.36 -12.68
N ASN A 669 -19.12 10.40 -11.87
CA ASN A 669 -20.44 10.87 -11.47
C ASN A 669 -21.05 11.77 -12.56
N PRO A 670 -22.20 11.40 -13.17
CA PRO A 670 -22.79 12.19 -14.26
C PRO A 670 -23.21 13.62 -13.85
N ASP A 671 -23.40 13.85 -12.54
CA ASP A 671 -23.69 15.18 -11.98
C ASP A 671 -22.42 16.02 -11.70
N GLY A 672 -21.24 15.49 -11.98
CA GLY A 672 -19.96 16.14 -11.76
C GLY A 672 -19.51 16.24 -10.30
N SER A 673 -20.14 15.52 -9.37
CA SER A 673 -19.74 15.52 -7.96
C SER A 673 -18.41 14.79 -7.72
N HIS A 674 -17.60 15.30 -6.78
CA HIS A 674 -16.26 14.76 -6.46
C HIS A 674 -16.24 13.66 -5.38
N GLY A 675 -17.41 13.23 -4.93
CA GLY A 675 -17.58 12.21 -3.88
C GLY A 675 -17.42 10.76 -4.34
N PRO A 676 -17.86 9.80 -3.51
CA PRO A 676 -17.97 8.41 -3.91
C PRO A 676 -18.85 8.26 -5.16
N PHE A 677 -18.66 7.16 -5.88
CA PHE A 677 -19.45 6.91 -7.09
C PHE A 677 -20.94 6.78 -6.75
N LYS A 678 -21.78 7.50 -7.49
CA LYS A 678 -23.23 7.45 -7.38
C LYS A 678 -23.81 6.37 -8.27
N CYS A 679 -25.00 5.89 -7.93
CA CYS A 679 -25.67 4.84 -8.70
C CYS A 679 -25.87 5.20 -10.18
N ALA A 680 -26.03 6.50 -10.49
CA ALA A 680 -26.18 7.00 -11.86
C ALA A 680 -24.94 6.77 -12.76
N ALA A 681 -23.77 6.47 -12.18
CA ALA A 681 -22.58 6.11 -12.95
C ALA A 681 -22.75 4.81 -13.74
N CYS A 682 -23.60 3.88 -13.25
CA CYS A 682 -23.80 2.56 -13.86
C CYS A 682 -25.27 2.26 -14.20
N HIS A 683 -26.23 2.90 -13.52
CA HIS A 683 -27.65 2.63 -13.63
C HIS A 683 -28.45 3.83 -14.17
N GLU A 684 -29.57 3.56 -14.83
CA GLU A 684 -30.62 4.57 -15.00
C GLU A 684 -31.32 4.78 -13.66
N THR A 685 -31.29 6.02 -13.16
CA THR A 685 -31.81 6.39 -11.84
C THR A 685 -33.05 7.26 -11.93
N ASN A 686 -33.81 7.31 -10.83
CA ASN A 686 -34.91 8.25 -10.66
C ASN A 686 -34.39 9.63 -10.20
N LYS A 687 -35.31 10.57 -9.97
CA LYS A 687 -34.98 11.94 -9.53
C LYS A 687 -34.23 12.02 -8.18
N ASN A 688 -34.29 10.96 -7.36
CA ASN A 688 -33.60 10.88 -6.08
C ASN A 688 -32.22 10.23 -6.22
N GLY A 689 -31.80 9.86 -7.44
CA GLY A 689 -30.53 9.18 -7.69
C GLY A 689 -30.55 7.68 -7.40
N VAL A 690 -31.72 7.09 -7.16
CA VAL A 690 -31.88 5.65 -6.88
C VAL A 690 -32.17 4.89 -8.18
N PRO A 691 -31.54 3.74 -8.45
CA PRO A 691 -31.81 2.91 -9.63
C PRO A 691 -33.29 2.48 -9.72
N TRP A 692 -33.87 2.55 -10.91
CA TRP A 692 -35.25 2.07 -11.13
C TRP A 692 -35.42 0.57 -10.91
N ILE A 693 -34.33 -0.19 -10.93
CA ILE A 693 -34.35 -1.62 -10.60
C ILE A 693 -34.63 -1.89 -9.12
N ALA A 694 -34.51 -0.87 -8.25
CA ALA A 694 -34.92 -0.93 -6.86
C ALA A 694 -36.44 -0.83 -6.65
N ASP A 695 -37.22 -0.67 -7.72
CA ASP A 695 -38.69 -0.75 -7.71
C ASP A 695 -39.14 -2.22 -7.71
N ASP A 696 -38.79 -2.92 -6.63
CA ASP A 696 -39.17 -4.30 -6.31
C ASP A 696 -39.43 -4.44 -4.80
N GLU A 697 -40.28 -5.38 -4.41
CA GLU A 697 -40.69 -5.62 -3.02
C GLU A 697 -39.52 -6.09 -2.13
N GLU A 698 -38.48 -6.67 -2.72
CA GLU A 698 -37.27 -7.13 -2.02
C GLU A 698 -36.27 -6.01 -1.69
N HIS A 699 -36.37 -4.85 -2.34
CA HIS A 699 -35.47 -3.71 -2.19
C HIS A 699 -35.90 -2.84 -0.99
N VAL A 700 -35.76 -3.41 0.20
CA VAL A 700 -36.21 -2.84 1.47
C VAL A 700 -35.05 -2.76 2.46
N TRP A 701 -34.85 -1.58 3.07
CA TRP A 701 -33.89 -1.36 4.14
C TRP A 701 -34.60 -1.05 5.45
N LYS A 702 -34.35 -1.87 6.49
CA LYS A 702 -34.97 -1.75 7.82
C LYS A 702 -36.50 -1.59 7.77
N GLY A 703 -37.14 -2.36 6.88
CA GLY A 703 -38.59 -2.38 6.71
C GLY A 703 -39.17 -1.22 5.89
N LYS A 704 -38.33 -0.40 5.23
CA LYS A 704 -38.76 0.67 4.33
C LYS A 704 -38.26 0.44 2.89
N PRO A 705 -39.12 0.60 1.86
CA PRO A 705 -38.67 0.60 0.47
C PRO A 705 -37.58 1.64 0.23
N ILE A 706 -36.57 1.30 -0.57
CA ILE A 706 -35.42 2.19 -0.82
C ILE A 706 -35.59 3.11 -2.04
N LEU A 707 -36.59 2.88 -2.89
CA LEU A 707 -36.74 3.56 -4.19
C LEU A 707 -36.70 5.09 -4.09
N GLU A 708 -37.29 5.67 -3.05
CA GLU A 708 -37.37 7.13 -2.86
C GLU A 708 -36.34 7.66 -1.83
N ASP A 709 -35.40 6.84 -1.38
CA ASP A 709 -34.42 7.17 -0.34
C ASP A 709 -33.01 6.71 -0.74
N TYR A 710 -32.21 7.67 -1.22
CA TYR A 710 -30.84 7.41 -1.67
C TYR A 710 -29.95 6.82 -0.57
N SER A 711 -30.02 7.36 0.65
CA SER A 711 -29.21 6.88 1.77
C SER A 711 -29.60 5.44 2.16
N ALA A 712 -30.89 5.12 2.15
CA ALA A 712 -31.37 3.75 2.35
C ALA A 712 -30.92 2.82 1.21
N ALA A 713 -30.91 3.28 -0.03
CA ALA A 713 -30.44 2.50 -1.18
C ALA A 713 -28.94 2.19 -1.09
N VAL A 714 -28.12 3.18 -0.72
CA VAL A 714 -26.68 2.98 -0.44
C VAL A 714 -26.49 1.98 0.71
N SER A 715 -27.27 2.10 1.78
CA SER A 715 -27.21 1.15 2.91
C SER A 715 -27.53 -0.27 2.47
N TRP A 716 -28.60 -0.44 1.69
CA TRP A 716 -29.02 -1.73 1.16
C TRP A 716 -27.95 -2.35 0.28
N MET A 717 -27.35 -1.56 -0.62
CA MET A 717 -26.28 -1.99 -1.53
C MET A 717 -25.07 -2.59 -0.78
N HIS A 718 -24.64 -1.94 0.31
CA HIS A 718 -23.55 -2.47 1.12
C HIS A 718 -23.97 -3.73 1.88
N ALA A 719 -25.19 -3.75 2.43
CA ALA A 719 -25.67 -4.88 3.24
C ALA A 719 -26.03 -6.13 2.42
N SER A 720 -26.42 -5.95 1.16
CA SER A 720 -26.80 -7.03 0.25
C SER A 720 -25.62 -7.62 -0.51
N ALA A 721 -24.46 -6.97 -0.49
CA ALA A 721 -23.26 -7.45 -1.16
C ALA A 721 -22.84 -8.82 -0.59
N PRO A 722 -22.50 -9.79 -1.46
CA PRO A 722 -21.97 -11.07 -1.01
C PRO A 722 -20.55 -10.86 -0.45
N ASP A 723 -20.29 -11.43 0.71
CA ASP A 723 -18.99 -11.31 1.37
C ASP A 723 -18.07 -12.46 0.95
N LEU A 724 -17.39 -12.29 -0.18
CA LEU A 724 -16.70 -13.38 -0.89
C LEU A 724 -15.18 -13.40 -0.73
N GLY A 725 -14.62 -12.68 0.24
CA GLY A 725 -13.18 -12.76 0.50
C GLY A 725 -12.31 -12.11 -0.59
N GLY A 726 -12.87 -11.23 -1.42
CA GLY A 726 -12.21 -10.63 -2.59
C GLY A 726 -12.37 -11.41 -3.91
N LYS A 727 -13.16 -12.51 -3.93
CA LYS A 727 -13.49 -13.23 -5.17
C LYS A 727 -14.43 -12.41 -6.06
N ILE A 728 -14.48 -12.77 -7.35
CA ILE A 728 -15.56 -12.37 -8.25
C ILE A 728 -16.82 -13.16 -7.84
N PRO A 729 -17.99 -12.51 -7.69
CA PRO A 729 -19.25 -13.22 -7.51
C PRO A 729 -19.54 -14.17 -8.67
N GLU A 730 -20.13 -15.33 -8.37
CA GLU A 730 -20.72 -16.18 -9.40
C GLU A 730 -21.98 -15.49 -9.96
N GLU A 731 -22.20 -15.60 -11.28
CA GLU A 731 -23.32 -14.97 -12.01
C GLU A 731 -24.71 -15.51 -11.61
#